data_AF-A0A2S2DFM5-F1
#
_entry.id   AF-A0A2S2DFM5-F1
#
_cell.length_a   1.000
_cell.length_b   1.000
_cell.length_c   1.000
_cell.angle_alpha   90.00
_cell.angle_beta   90.00
_cell.angle_gamma   90.00
#
_symmetry.space_group_name_H-M   'P 1'
#
loop_
_entity.id
_entity.type
_entity.pdbx_description
1 polymer ?
#
loop_
_entity_poly.entity_id
_entity_poly.type
_entity_poly.pdbx_seq_one_letter_code
_entity_poly.pdbx_strand_id
1 'polypeptide(L)'
;MTRLRFTGAASCAAALSLALLAGCSPSDPSAPAATTPPVQTPDPTPTPPAPTPVAFMSDVHFQNVYGDFKNSQFAGIPTKDGKHATIRTMYAQLTSTRLFNENYFAFFAALDDAYAKGIRVVALPGDYTDDAQPMNVDGIAAIMREYQAKGMRFFLAPGNHDPVEPYDDNEAGKNDFLTKEGKEQKIFATGNPACVAKDPTVICTDQVMEQGTERLMTKMAEFGFMPNKADLLWETPFSKYTGGKYTYDEALAQAAVKNRQFEICLEGSGGAYKAAGEAKLGKAFTKCTEMIDSTYLVEPVKGLWLLSIDANVFVPNAKFDPAKPHDFKGYDGAGNAGWNKVITHKMFLMDYIKSVAARAKAQGKQLMAFSHYPTMDFYANQTSAMKAVFKSGAFQTARVPDQTVANAVAATGLRLHVGGHMHFNGTNDHQDAGGNYLVNVQSPSLAVYGAAYKIVTYKDQDTIDVQTMPLNTVPRFAELFPHYVVENDYLKGSSVPADAAKRWDRDILETRSYGEYTHQYFGELSRLRFMDEYWPCEMKEAAMALNGKQMLILSQLQTKVTLAQLKDVPGVVPLSASCAAAGTASGTAVAASTLAADWADATARADKLASAAGLRLDDFAGISAYDFYGDFHRTVYAGELALRDMGQQRVNQYKVLMAAFPATPAAIARVGDKPSDQNPVHVPFQNQFKQVFAILKGLGSAKPSDHFTVDLKGKKVSNASNNGLSFN
;
A
#
# COMPACT_ATOMS: atom_id res chain seq x y z
N MET A 1 53.68 3.08 72.71
CA MET A 1 54.05 4.40 72.18
C MET A 1 52.77 5.05 71.65
N THR A 2 52.12 5.86 72.48
CA THR A 2 51.88 7.33 72.30
C THR A 2 50.46 7.56 71.73
N ARG A 3 49.42 7.83 72.54
CA ARG A 3 48.90 9.15 73.04
C ARG A 3 48.70 10.17 71.89
N LEU A 4 47.70 11.05 71.75
CA LEU A 4 46.66 11.76 72.55
C LEU A 4 45.48 12.10 71.56
N ARG A 5 44.18 12.23 71.88
CA ARG A 5 43.38 13.13 72.76
C ARG A 5 43.33 14.64 72.42
N PHE A 6 42.12 15.20 72.66
CA PHE A 6 41.66 16.60 72.90
C PHE A 6 41.15 17.40 71.67
N THR A 7 39.87 17.82 71.52
CA THR A 7 38.84 18.60 72.28
C THR A 7 38.74 20.07 71.85
N GLY A 8 37.51 20.62 71.87
CA GLY A 8 37.20 22.05 72.09
C GLY A 8 36.17 22.59 71.09
N ALA A 9 34.89 22.71 71.44
CA ALA A 9 34.23 23.85 72.12
C ALA A 9 34.09 25.08 71.19
N ALA A 10 32.90 25.33 70.62
CA ALA A 10 31.77 26.12 71.16
C ALA A 10 31.93 27.64 70.97
N SER A 11 30.93 28.29 70.33
CA SER A 11 30.56 29.69 70.57
C SER A 11 29.16 29.99 69.99
N CYS A 12 28.32 30.54 70.87
CA CYS A 12 26.97 31.01 70.66
C CYS A 12 26.85 32.21 69.71
N ALA A 13 25.69 32.36 69.07
CA ALA A 13 25.01 33.66 68.97
C ALA A 13 23.50 33.44 68.82
N ALA A 14 22.75 33.97 69.78
CA ALA A 14 21.30 34.02 69.81
C ALA A 14 20.79 35.25 69.05
N ALA A 15 19.57 35.17 68.49
CA ALA A 15 18.62 36.29 68.53
C ALA A 15 17.22 35.91 67.97
N LEU A 16 16.25 36.06 68.86
CA LEU A 16 14.89 36.60 68.69
C LEU A 16 13.82 35.86 67.86
N SER A 17 12.93 35.21 68.63
CA SER A 17 11.52 35.60 68.85
C SER A 17 10.63 35.98 67.65
N LEU A 18 9.58 35.20 67.41
CA LEU A 18 8.20 35.65 67.63
C LEU A 18 7.25 34.45 67.77
N ALA A 19 6.49 34.44 68.87
CA ALA A 19 5.43 33.48 69.16
C ALA A 19 4.07 34.11 68.86
N LEU A 20 3.11 33.31 68.39
CA LEU A 20 1.67 33.55 68.56
C LEU A 20 0.96 32.20 68.77
N LEU A 21 0.43 32.03 69.99
CA LEU A 21 -0.60 31.09 70.44
C LEU A 21 -1.95 31.48 69.78
N ALA A 22 -3.06 30.72 69.71
CA ALA A 22 -3.58 29.57 70.43
C ALA A 22 -4.76 28.97 69.62
N GLY A 23 -5.18 27.74 69.93
CA GLY A 23 -6.51 27.24 69.55
C GLY A 23 -6.66 25.72 69.67
N CYS A 24 -7.12 25.22 70.82
CA CYS A 24 -7.38 23.81 71.10
C CYS A 24 -8.82 23.37 70.73
N SER A 25 -8.94 22.06 70.43
CA SER A 25 -10.07 21.10 70.65
C SER A 25 -10.70 20.51 69.37
N PRO A 26 -11.36 19.32 69.41
CA PRO A 26 -10.76 17.98 69.46
C PRO A 26 -11.32 16.98 68.40
N SER A 27 -10.67 15.81 68.23
CA SER A 27 -11.12 14.45 67.76
C SER A 27 -12.36 14.35 66.84
N ASP A 28 -12.38 13.67 65.68
CA ASP A 28 -12.03 12.27 65.32
C ASP A 28 -12.49 12.05 63.83
N PRO A 29 -12.41 10.86 63.17
CA PRO A 29 -11.27 10.02 62.80
C PRO A 29 -11.20 9.68 61.28
N SER A 30 -10.11 9.02 60.87
CA SER A 30 -9.98 8.09 59.72
C SER A 30 -10.20 8.58 58.27
N ALA A 31 -9.09 8.74 57.54
CA ALA A 31 -9.00 8.53 56.09
C ALA A 31 -7.72 7.73 55.76
N PRO A 32 -7.70 6.85 54.75
CA PRO A 32 -6.59 5.94 54.50
C PRO A 32 -5.35 6.68 53.98
N ALA A 33 -4.18 6.35 54.52
CA ALA A 33 -2.90 6.87 54.08
C ALA A 33 -2.61 6.46 52.63
N ALA A 34 -2.55 7.45 51.74
CA ALA A 34 -1.92 7.31 50.43
C ALA A 34 -0.41 7.13 50.65
N THR A 35 0.08 5.91 50.42
CA THR A 35 1.52 5.65 50.33
C THR A 35 2.00 6.13 48.96
N THR A 36 2.61 7.32 48.96
CA THR A 36 3.39 7.82 47.83
C THR A 36 4.57 6.89 47.57
N PRO A 37 4.74 6.33 46.36
CA PRO A 37 5.97 5.64 45.99
C PRO A 37 7.15 6.62 46.03
N PRO A 38 8.36 6.18 46.44
CA PRO A 38 9.53 7.05 46.44
C PRO A 38 9.82 7.54 45.02
N VAL A 39 9.98 8.86 44.89
CA VAL A 39 10.45 9.53 43.68
C VAL A 39 11.83 8.99 43.34
N GLN A 40 11.92 8.19 42.28
CA GLN A 40 13.19 7.87 41.65
C GLN A 40 13.76 9.16 41.06
N THR A 41 14.98 9.51 41.46
CA THR A 41 15.79 10.51 40.76
C THR A 41 15.89 10.14 39.28
N PRO A 42 15.68 11.08 38.35
CA PRO A 42 15.85 10.82 36.94
C PRO A 42 17.28 10.32 36.69
N ASP A 43 17.42 9.19 36.01
CA ASP A 43 18.70 8.81 35.43
C ASP A 43 19.22 9.96 34.56
N PRO A 44 20.56 10.20 34.52
CA PRO A 44 21.14 11.20 33.65
C PRO A 44 20.64 10.98 32.21
N THR A 45 20.17 12.05 31.57
CA THR A 45 19.61 12.05 30.22
C THR A 45 20.49 11.18 29.31
N PRO A 46 20.01 10.01 28.86
CA PRO A 46 20.83 9.12 28.07
C PRO A 46 21.23 9.84 26.79
N THR A 47 22.52 9.81 26.45
CA THR A 47 22.99 10.21 25.13
C THR A 47 22.09 9.55 24.08
N PRO A 48 21.52 10.30 23.13
CA PRO A 48 20.64 9.72 22.13
C PRO A 48 21.35 8.55 21.46
N PRO A 49 20.73 7.36 21.39
CA PRO A 49 21.32 6.25 20.64
C PRO A 49 21.58 6.71 19.21
N ALA A 50 22.66 6.22 18.60
CA ALA A 50 22.94 6.51 17.21
C ALA A 50 21.69 6.17 16.36
N PRO A 51 21.31 7.04 15.41
CA PRO A 51 20.13 6.81 14.57
C PRO A 51 20.18 5.42 13.94
N THR A 52 19.20 4.57 14.24
CA THR A 52 19.10 3.24 13.65
C THR A 52 18.16 3.31 12.44
N PRO A 53 18.65 3.18 11.21
CA PRO A 53 17.80 3.12 10.04
C PRO A 53 17.05 1.78 10.00
N VAL A 54 15.78 1.84 9.61
CA VAL A 54 14.94 0.66 9.36
C VAL A 54 14.52 0.66 7.90
N ALA A 55 14.77 -0.44 7.19
CA ALA A 55 14.26 -0.65 5.85
C ALA A 55 12.83 -1.22 5.92
N PHE A 56 11.90 -0.63 5.18
CA PHE A 56 10.53 -1.11 5.02
C PHE A 56 10.36 -1.63 3.60
N MET A 57 10.07 -2.93 3.48
CA MET A 57 9.85 -3.65 2.23
C MET A 57 8.46 -4.29 2.28
N SER A 58 7.44 -3.57 1.80
CA SER A 58 6.06 -4.08 1.77
C SER A 58 5.77 -4.75 0.45
N ASP A 59 4.70 -5.58 0.42
CA ASP A 59 4.13 -6.09 -0.81
C ASP A 59 5.18 -6.76 -1.70
N VAL A 60 6.07 -7.54 -1.08
CA VAL A 60 7.11 -8.30 -1.78
C VAL A 60 6.46 -9.31 -2.71
N HIS A 61 5.30 -9.85 -2.30
CA HIS A 61 4.48 -10.76 -3.08
C HIS A 61 5.27 -11.97 -3.55
N PHE A 62 6.18 -12.45 -2.69
CA PHE A 62 7.20 -13.41 -3.07
C PHE A 62 6.57 -14.68 -3.62
N GLN A 63 6.86 -14.98 -4.89
CA GLN A 63 6.65 -16.29 -5.46
C GLN A 63 8.00 -16.98 -5.61
N ASN A 64 8.11 -18.21 -5.12
CA ASN A 64 9.30 -19.01 -5.33
C ASN A 64 9.35 -19.50 -6.78
N VAL A 65 10.05 -18.77 -7.65
CA VAL A 65 10.15 -19.11 -9.09
C VAL A 65 10.90 -20.41 -9.36
N TYR A 66 11.46 -21.08 -8.34
CA TYR A 66 12.00 -22.44 -8.42
C TYR A 66 11.38 -23.36 -7.34
N GLY A 67 10.16 -23.05 -6.91
CA GLY A 67 9.41 -23.84 -5.94
C GLY A 67 9.11 -25.23 -6.47
N ASP A 68 9.25 -26.23 -5.61
CA ASP A 68 8.94 -27.63 -5.92
C ASP A 68 7.55 -27.98 -5.40
N PHE A 69 6.62 -28.25 -6.32
CA PHE A 69 5.25 -28.65 -5.98
C PHE A 69 5.14 -30.04 -5.35
N LYS A 70 6.22 -30.80 -5.23
CA LYS A 70 6.24 -32.17 -4.70
C LYS A 70 5.28 -33.09 -5.46
N ASN A 71 5.10 -32.81 -6.76
CA ASN A 71 4.23 -33.55 -7.64
C ASN A 71 4.97 -33.86 -8.95
N SER A 72 5.06 -35.15 -9.32
CA SER A 72 5.79 -35.60 -10.51
C SER A 72 5.15 -35.21 -11.84
N GLN A 73 3.90 -34.75 -11.85
CA GLN A 73 3.20 -34.30 -13.05
C GLN A 73 3.65 -32.90 -13.51
N PHE A 74 4.22 -32.10 -12.61
CA PHE A 74 4.80 -30.79 -12.94
C PHE A 74 6.07 -30.54 -12.15
N ALA A 75 7.21 -30.76 -12.80
CA ALA A 75 8.51 -30.43 -12.22
C ALA A 75 8.88 -28.95 -12.37
N GLY A 76 8.14 -28.17 -13.16
CA GLY A 76 8.54 -26.84 -13.65
C GLY A 76 9.25 -26.90 -15.01
N ILE A 77 9.60 -25.74 -15.56
CA ILE A 77 10.28 -25.62 -16.85
C ILE A 77 11.79 -25.75 -16.66
N PRO A 78 12.50 -26.72 -17.26
CA PRO A 78 13.93 -26.87 -17.08
C PRO A 78 14.71 -25.61 -17.46
N THR A 79 15.62 -25.17 -16.58
CA THR A 79 16.51 -24.03 -16.80
C THR A 79 17.94 -24.50 -17.11
N LYS A 80 18.79 -23.60 -17.63
CA LYS A 80 20.18 -23.94 -18.00
C LYS A 80 21.05 -24.34 -16.81
N ASP A 81 20.74 -23.89 -15.61
CA ASP A 81 21.47 -24.18 -14.37
C ASP A 81 20.96 -25.44 -13.64
N GLY A 82 20.07 -26.22 -14.27
CA GLY A 82 19.55 -27.48 -13.72
C GLY A 82 18.39 -27.31 -12.73
N LYS A 83 17.95 -26.07 -12.48
CA LYS A 83 16.70 -25.81 -11.76
C LYS A 83 15.50 -26.00 -12.69
N HIS A 84 14.31 -25.86 -12.11
CA HIS A 84 13.07 -25.86 -12.84
C HIS A 84 12.28 -24.61 -12.46
N ALA A 85 11.90 -23.82 -13.45
CA ALA A 85 11.14 -22.61 -13.27
C ALA A 85 9.65 -22.93 -13.01
N THR A 86 9.16 -22.52 -11.86
CA THR A 86 7.75 -22.60 -11.43
C THR A 86 7.18 -21.20 -11.44
N ILE A 87 6.78 -20.75 -12.62
CA ILE A 87 6.46 -19.35 -12.91
C ILE A 87 5.05 -19.19 -13.47
N ARG A 88 4.45 -18.01 -13.31
CA ARG A 88 3.17 -17.64 -13.92
C ARG A 88 3.39 -17.20 -15.37
N THR A 89 2.35 -17.25 -16.18
CA THR A 89 2.41 -16.69 -17.55
C THR A 89 2.67 -15.19 -17.54
N MET A 90 3.31 -14.68 -18.59
CA MET A 90 3.50 -13.25 -18.79
C MET A 90 2.16 -12.54 -18.97
N TYR A 91 1.18 -13.17 -19.63
CA TYR A 91 -0.18 -12.62 -19.69
C TYR A 91 -0.79 -12.42 -18.29
N ALA A 92 -0.62 -13.38 -17.37
CA ALA A 92 -1.08 -13.24 -15.99
C ALA A 92 -0.37 -12.08 -15.29
N GLN A 93 0.94 -11.91 -15.49
CA GLN A 93 1.67 -10.76 -14.95
C GLN A 93 1.09 -9.45 -15.49
N LEU A 94 0.97 -9.30 -16.82
CA LEU A 94 0.52 -8.07 -17.50
C LEU A 94 -0.95 -7.70 -17.24
N THR A 95 -1.72 -8.54 -16.57
CA THR A 95 -3.12 -8.26 -16.18
C THR A 95 -3.34 -8.24 -14.67
N SER A 96 -2.28 -8.45 -13.89
CA SER A 96 -2.28 -8.36 -12.43
C SER A 96 -1.85 -6.97 -11.97
N THR A 97 -2.27 -6.54 -10.78
CA THR A 97 -1.78 -5.31 -10.14
C THR A 97 -0.40 -5.49 -9.48
N ARG A 98 0.21 -6.67 -9.65
CA ARG A 98 1.56 -7.02 -9.22
C ARG A 98 2.18 -8.03 -10.18
N LEU A 99 3.49 -7.93 -10.36
CA LEU A 99 4.31 -8.99 -10.92
C LEU A 99 4.28 -10.21 -9.99
N PHE A 100 4.42 -11.39 -10.58
CA PHE A 100 4.45 -12.66 -9.85
C PHE A 100 5.85 -13.27 -9.82
N ASN A 101 6.63 -13.08 -10.88
CA ASN A 101 7.86 -13.83 -11.09
C ASN A 101 9.10 -12.97 -10.77
N GLU A 102 9.26 -11.79 -11.39
CA GLU A 102 10.52 -11.03 -11.29
C GLU A 102 10.76 -10.41 -9.91
N ASN A 103 9.71 -10.24 -9.11
CA ASN A 103 9.80 -9.79 -7.72
C ASN A 103 10.59 -10.76 -6.82
N TYR A 104 10.74 -12.02 -7.23
CA TYR A 104 11.72 -12.95 -6.63
C TYR A 104 13.13 -12.35 -6.64
N PHE A 105 13.60 -11.85 -7.79
CA PHE A 105 14.91 -11.25 -7.93
C PHE A 105 14.97 -9.86 -7.28
N ALA A 106 13.88 -9.10 -7.36
CA ALA A 106 13.79 -7.78 -6.75
C ALA A 106 13.96 -7.84 -5.23
N PHE A 107 13.45 -8.90 -4.57
CA PHE A 107 13.62 -9.08 -3.14
C PHE A 107 15.10 -9.28 -2.74
N PHE A 108 15.85 -10.13 -3.46
CA PHE A 108 17.30 -10.26 -3.25
C PHE A 108 18.02 -8.93 -3.47
N ALA A 109 17.71 -8.21 -4.55
CA ALA A 109 18.32 -6.92 -4.84
C ALA A 109 18.06 -5.88 -3.74
N ALA A 110 16.84 -5.84 -3.19
CA ALA A 110 16.48 -4.96 -2.08
C ALA A 110 17.27 -5.29 -0.81
N LEU A 111 17.38 -6.58 -0.49
CA LEU A 111 18.13 -7.05 0.68
C LEU A 111 19.62 -6.79 0.55
N ASP A 112 20.20 -7.06 -0.62
CA ASP A 112 21.61 -6.78 -0.93
C ASP A 112 21.92 -5.28 -0.84
N ASP A 113 21.04 -4.43 -1.41
CA ASP A 113 21.20 -2.98 -1.35
C ASP A 113 21.11 -2.45 0.09
N ALA A 114 20.10 -2.88 0.86
CA ALA A 114 19.96 -2.51 2.26
C ALA A 114 21.15 -3.01 3.10
N TYR A 115 21.61 -4.24 2.87
CA TYR A 115 22.77 -4.82 3.55
C TYR A 115 24.05 -4.02 3.28
N ALA A 116 24.31 -3.69 2.01
CA ALA A 116 25.46 -2.91 1.58
C ALA A 116 25.47 -1.49 2.18
N LYS A 117 24.28 -0.92 2.41
CA LYS A 117 24.08 0.36 3.14
C LYS A 117 24.27 0.25 4.65
N GLY A 118 24.60 -0.93 5.18
CA GLY A 118 24.78 -1.14 6.61
C GLY A 118 23.48 -1.31 7.41
N ILE A 119 22.34 -1.42 6.74
CA ILE A 119 21.04 -1.59 7.41
C ILE A 119 20.93 -3.03 7.89
N ARG A 120 20.48 -3.20 9.14
CA ARG A 120 20.34 -4.53 9.78
C ARG A 120 18.94 -4.80 10.33
N VAL A 121 18.06 -3.81 10.34
CA VAL A 121 16.67 -3.94 10.79
C VAL A 121 15.77 -3.75 9.58
N VAL A 122 15.00 -4.79 9.23
CA VAL A 122 14.06 -4.78 8.10
C VAL A 122 12.66 -5.11 8.62
N ALA A 123 11.69 -4.26 8.30
CA ALA A 123 10.28 -4.49 8.53
C ALA A 123 9.57 -4.80 7.20
N LEU A 124 8.64 -5.75 7.22
CA LEU A 124 7.81 -6.09 6.07
C LEU A 124 6.32 -5.82 6.41
N PRO A 125 5.77 -4.67 5.98
CA PRO A 125 4.36 -4.31 6.15
C PRO A 125 3.40 -5.14 5.27
N GLY A 126 3.33 -6.44 5.52
CA GLY A 126 2.41 -7.35 4.85
C GLY A 126 2.71 -7.64 3.39
N ASP A 127 1.95 -8.60 2.88
CA ASP A 127 2.04 -9.22 1.56
C ASP A 127 3.48 -9.60 1.23
N TYR A 128 4.14 -10.26 2.17
CA TYR A 128 5.50 -10.74 1.96
C TYR A 128 5.52 -12.02 1.12
N THR A 129 4.41 -12.76 1.05
CA THR A 129 4.25 -13.93 0.17
C THR A 129 3.18 -13.74 -0.90
N ASP A 130 3.25 -14.54 -1.97
CA ASP A 130 2.12 -14.80 -2.84
C ASP A 130 1.19 -15.84 -2.18
N ASP A 131 0.09 -15.34 -1.60
CA ASP A 131 -1.05 -16.10 -1.05
C ASP A 131 -0.70 -17.12 0.05
N ALA A 132 0.33 -16.86 0.85
CA ALA A 132 0.73 -17.73 1.96
C ALA A 132 1.00 -19.18 1.56
N GLN A 133 1.29 -19.42 0.28
CA GLN A 133 1.43 -20.78 -0.23
C GLN A 133 2.67 -21.44 0.37
N PRO A 134 2.63 -22.73 0.78
CA PRO A 134 3.76 -23.36 1.45
C PRO A 134 5.09 -23.22 0.70
N MET A 135 5.08 -23.34 -0.64
CA MET A 135 6.31 -23.18 -1.44
C MET A 135 6.91 -21.77 -1.37
N ASN A 136 6.06 -20.76 -1.20
CA ASN A 136 6.43 -19.35 -1.15
C ASN A 136 6.89 -18.99 0.27
N VAL A 137 6.14 -19.44 1.29
CA VAL A 137 6.48 -19.28 2.72
C VAL A 137 7.82 -19.94 3.03
N ASP A 138 8.02 -21.20 2.64
CA ASP A 138 9.28 -21.90 2.88
C ASP A 138 10.44 -21.24 2.09
N GLY A 139 10.17 -20.77 0.87
CA GLY A 139 11.15 -20.08 0.02
C GLY A 139 11.62 -18.74 0.60
N ILE A 140 10.70 -17.85 0.97
CA ILE A 140 11.07 -16.54 1.52
C ILE A 140 11.73 -16.69 2.90
N ALA A 141 11.28 -17.65 3.72
CA ALA A 141 11.92 -17.93 5.00
C ALA A 141 13.38 -18.39 4.83
N ALA A 142 13.66 -19.23 3.82
CA ALA A 142 15.03 -19.64 3.51
C ALA A 142 15.92 -18.45 3.12
N ILE A 143 15.41 -17.52 2.30
CA ILE A 143 16.12 -16.30 1.92
C ILE A 143 16.40 -15.45 3.17
N MET A 144 15.38 -15.15 3.98
CA MET A 144 15.56 -14.31 5.16
C MET A 144 16.55 -14.93 6.16
N ARG A 145 16.57 -16.26 6.33
CA ARG A 145 17.60 -16.94 7.14
C ARG A 145 19.02 -16.73 6.62
N GLU A 146 19.20 -16.71 5.29
CA GLU A 146 20.51 -16.41 4.69
C GLU A 146 21.00 -15.00 5.10
N TYR A 147 20.11 -14.01 5.08
CA TYR A 147 20.46 -12.65 5.49
C TYR A 147 20.53 -12.47 7.02
N GLN A 148 19.79 -13.26 7.80
CA GLN A 148 19.97 -13.34 9.25
C GLN A 148 21.38 -13.83 9.60
N ALA A 149 21.91 -14.82 8.88
CA ALA A 149 23.29 -15.28 9.05
C ALA A 149 24.32 -14.17 8.74
N LYS A 150 23.95 -13.17 7.94
CA LYS A 150 24.76 -11.96 7.66
C LYS A 150 24.55 -10.84 8.71
N GLY A 151 23.67 -11.05 9.68
CA GLY A 151 23.38 -10.13 10.79
C GLY A 151 22.15 -9.24 10.63
N MET A 152 21.31 -9.50 9.62
CA MET A 152 20.02 -8.79 9.47
C MET A 152 18.95 -9.37 10.40
N ARG A 153 17.94 -8.58 10.72
CA ARG A 153 16.78 -8.95 11.54
C ARG A 153 15.51 -8.52 10.82
N PHE A 154 14.51 -9.39 10.81
CA PHE A 154 13.26 -9.20 10.07
C PHE A 154 12.07 -9.14 11.03
N PHE A 155 11.14 -8.23 10.75
CA PHE A 155 9.94 -8.00 11.55
C PHE A 155 8.72 -7.92 10.62
N LEU A 156 7.87 -8.95 10.67
CA LEU A 156 6.71 -9.06 9.79
C LEU A 156 5.45 -8.48 10.44
N ALA A 157 4.61 -7.86 9.62
CA ALA A 157 3.17 -7.71 9.84
C ALA A 157 2.45 -8.51 8.74
N PRO A 158 1.29 -9.13 8.99
CA PRO A 158 0.57 -9.85 7.95
C PRO A 158 -0.14 -8.87 7.00
N GLY A 159 -0.20 -9.22 5.72
CA GLY A 159 -1.09 -8.61 4.72
C GLY A 159 -2.20 -9.55 4.29
N ASN A 160 -3.06 -9.10 3.37
CA ASN A 160 -4.22 -9.87 2.92
C ASN A 160 -3.86 -11.03 1.98
N HIS A 161 -2.59 -11.21 1.66
CA HIS A 161 -2.04 -12.37 0.95
C HIS A 161 -1.19 -13.28 1.85
N ASP A 162 -1.09 -13.03 3.16
CA ASP A 162 -0.23 -13.81 4.05
C ASP A 162 -1.01 -14.66 5.05
N PRO A 163 -2.17 -14.18 5.50
CA PRO A 163 -3.30 -15.05 5.25
C PRO A 163 -4.28 -14.37 4.30
N VAL A 164 -4.66 -15.11 3.25
CA VAL A 164 -5.84 -14.77 2.42
C VAL A 164 -7.11 -15.02 3.23
N GLU A 165 -7.11 -16.07 4.05
CA GLU A 165 -8.19 -16.50 4.92
C GLU A 165 -7.67 -16.79 6.34
N PRO A 166 -8.50 -16.65 7.40
CA PRO A 166 -8.03 -16.80 8.78
C PRO A 166 -7.56 -18.23 9.09
N TYR A 167 -8.07 -19.22 8.34
CA TYR A 167 -7.75 -20.64 8.44
C TYR A 167 -7.30 -21.17 7.09
N ASP A 168 -6.63 -22.33 7.09
CA ASP A 168 -6.12 -22.97 5.89
C ASP A 168 -7.21 -23.19 4.82
N ASP A 169 -7.04 -22.58 3.64
CA ASP A 169 -7.85 -22.87 2.45
C ASP A 169 -7.16 -23.97 1.63
N ASN A 170 -7.70 -25.19 1.76
CA ASN A 170 -7.25 -26.37 1.03
C ASN A 170 -7.95 -26.57 -0.32
N GLU A 171 -8.74 -25.61 -0.78
CA GLU A 171 -9.41 -25.57 -2.09
C GLU A 171 -8.79 -24.56 -3.06
N ALA A 172 -7.84 -23.73 -2.60
CA ALA A 172 -7.19 -22.67 -3.38
C ALA A 172 -6.27 -23.16 -4.52
N GLY A 173 -5.66 -22.19 -5.23
CA GLY A 173 -4.59 -22.39 -6.21
C GLY A 173 -4.73 -21.48 -7.43
N LYS A 174 -4.00 -21.76 -8.52
CA LYS A 174 -3.87 -20.86 -9.69
C LYS A 174 -4.05 -21.61 -11.01
N ASN A 175 -4.54 -20.90 -12.04
CA ASN A 175 -4.95 -21.50 -13.32
C ASN A 175 -4.00 -21.23 -14.49
N ASP A 176 -2.87 -20.61 -14.23
CA ASP A 176 -2.04 -19.85 -15.17
C ASP A 176 -0.53 -19.98 -14.84
N PHE A 177 -0.11 -21.13 -14.29
CA PHE A 177 1.31 -21.50 -14.29
C PHE A 177 1.78 -21.79 -15.72
N LEU A 178 3.01 -21.45 -16.05
CA LEU A 178 3.54 -21.59 -17.40
C LEU A 178 4.13 -22.99 -17.63
N THR A 179 3.76 -23.62 -18.75
CA THR A 179 4.33 -24.87 -19.23
C THR A 179 5.51 -24.63 -20.18
N LYS A 180 6.33 -25.66 -20.43
CA LYS A 180 7.44 -25.60 -21.38
C LYS A 180 6.99 -25.35 -22.83
N GLU A 181 5.72 -25.63 -23.15
CA GLU A 181 5.10 -25.36 -24.44
C GLU A 181 4.51 -23.95 -24.56
N GLY A 182 4.63 -23.10 -23.54
CA GLY A 182 4.07 -21.74 -23.57
C GLY A 182 2.59 -21.64 -23.23
N LYS A 183 1.99 -22.71 -22.68
CA LYS A 183 0.57 -22.79 -22.29
C LYS A 183 0.39 -22.62 -20.78
N GLU A 184 -0.82 -22.26 -20.38
CA GLU A 184 -1.27 -22.26 -18.98
C GLU A 184 -1.48 -23.68 -18.44
N GLN A 185 -1.12 -23.89 -17.16
CA GLN A 185 -1.35 -25.09 -16.38
C GLN A 185 -2.11 -24.73 -15.10
N LYS A 186 -3.22 -25.43 -14.86
CA LYS A 186 -3.98 -25.33 -13.61
C LYS A 186 -3.33 -26.16 -12.53
N ILE A 187 -3.06 -25.54 -11.38
CA ILE A 187 -2.48 -26.19 -10.22
C ILE A 187 -3.27 -25.75 -9.00
N PHE A 188 -3.94 -26.69 -8.35
CA PHE A 188 -4.83 -26.44 -7.21
C PHE A 188 -4.48 -27.31 -6.01
N ALA A 189 -4.89 -26.86 -4.83
CA ALA A 189 -4.82 -27.61 -3.59
C ALA A 189 -5.69 -28.86 -3.67
N THR A 190 -5.34 -29.89 -2.90
CA THR A 190 -5.93 -31.23 -3.05
C THR A 190 -7.42 -31.29 -2.71
N GLY A 191 -7.92 -30.36 -1.89
CA GLY A 191 -9.34 -30.20 -1.57
C GLY A 191 -10.16 -29.52 -2.66
N ASN A 192 -9.53 -28.91 -3.67
CA ASN A 192 -10.24 -28.22 -4.74
C ASN A 192 -11.21 -29.18 -5.48
N PRO A 193 -12.43 -28.75 -5.85
CA PRO A 193 -13.40 -29.60 -6.53
C PRO A 193 -12.87 -30.32 -7.78
N ALA A 194 -11.99 -29.69 -8.57
CA ALA A 194 -11.41 -30.32 -9.75
C ALA A 194 -10.41 -31.43 -9.38
N CYS A 195 -9.67 -31.25 -8.28
CA CYS A 195 -8.77 -32.26 -7.73
C CYS A 195 -9.55 -33.45 -7.16
N VAL A 196 -10.61 -33.18 -6.40
CA VAL A 196 -11.51 -34.23 -5.88
C VAL A 196 -12.17 -35.01 -7.03
N ALA A 197 -12.58 -34.31 -8.10
CA ALA A 197 -13.14 -34.92 -9.31
C ALA A 197 -12.11 -35.62 -10.20
N LYS A 198 -10.81 -35.52 -9.87
CA LYS A 198 -9.69 -36.07 -10.66
C LYS A 198 -9.68 -35.58 -12.11
N ASP A 199 -9.92 -34.28 -12.31
CA ASP A 199 -9.80 -33.65 -13.62
C ASP A 199 -8.38 -33.85 -14.18
N PRO A 200 -8.19 -34.52 -15.32
CA PRO A 200 -6.86 -34.82 -15.87
C PRO A 200 -6.12 -33.57 -16.38
N THR A 201 -6.80 -32.42 -16.47
CA THR A 201 -6.21 -31.14 -16.88
C THR A 201 -5.65 -30.33 -15.71
N VAL A 202 -5.87 -30.79 -14.47
CA VAL A 202 -5.46 -30.13 -13.23
C VAL A 202 -4.38 -30.92 -12.53
N ILE A 203 -3.39 -30.22 -11.99
CA ILE A 203 -2.35 -30.79 -11.14
C ILE A 203 -2.67 -30.44 -9.70
N CYS A 204 -2.61 -31.44 -8.83
CA CYS A 204 -3.09 -31.32 -7.47
C CYS A 204 -1.93 -31.39 -6.48
N THR A 205 -1.75 -30.33 -5.69
CA THR A 205 -0.73 -30.25 -4.65
C THR A 205 -1.10 -29.23 -3.58
N ASP A 206 -0.92 -29.57 -2.31
CA ASP A 206 -1.10 -28.61 -1.22
C ASP A 206 0.03 -27.58 -1.13
N GLN A 207 1.04 -27.64 -2.01
CA GLN A 207 2.04 -26.56 -2.10
C GLN A 207 1.45 -25.22 -2.60
N VAL A 208 0.23 -25.22 -3.14
CA VAL A 208 -0.53 -24.01 -3.53
C VAL A 208 -1.79 -23.77 -2.68
N MET A 209 -1.95 -24.50 -1.57
CA MET A 209 -2.97 -24.14 -0.56
C MET A 209 -2.65 -22.77 0.03
N GLU A 210 -3.64 -22.06 0.56
CA GLU A 210 -3.42 -20.79 1.24
C GLU A 210 -3.39 -21.04 2.76
N GLN A 211 -2.27 -20.77 3.41
CA GLN A 211 -2.10 -21.04 4.84
C GLN A 211 -2.82 -20.00 5.71
N GLY A 212 -3.50 -20.46 6.75
CA GLY A 212 -4.14 -19.61 7.74
C GLY A 212 -3.16 -19.04 8.77
N THR A 213 -3.67 -18.15 9.62
CA THR A 213 -2.88 -17.35 10.57
C THR A 213 -1.98 -18.19 11.49
N GLU A 214 -2.50 -19.27 12.08
CA GLU A 214 -1.74 -20.11 13.02
C GLU A 214 -0.52 -20.77 12.36
N ARG A 215 -0.73 -21.37 11.19
CA ARG A 215 0.30 -22.11 10.46
C ARG A 215 1.39 -21.14 9.97
N LEU A 216 0.98 -20.00 9.44
CA LEU A 216 1.88 -18.95 9.00
C LEU A 216 2.72 -18.40 10.16
N MET A 217 2.09 -18.02 11.29
CA MET A 217 2.80 -17.52 12.46
C MET A 217 3.82 -18.53 12.99
N THR A 218 3.49 -19.83 12.92
CA THR A 218 4.41 -20.91 13.31
C THR A 218 5.60 -21.01 12.37
N LYS A 219 5.35 -21.00 11.05
CA LYS A 219 6.39 -21.09 10.01
C LYS A 219 7.33 -19.88 9.98
N MET A 220 6.78 -18.70 10.28
CA MET A 220 7.46 -17.41 10.24
C MET A 220 7.86 -16.88 11.63
N ALA A 221 7.81 -17.74 12.65
CA ALA A 221 7.95 -17.40 14.06
C ALA A 221 9.17 -16.51 14.38
N GLU A 222 10.34 -16.84 13.81
CA GLU A 222 11.61 -16.15 14.10
C GLU A 222 11.70 -14.73 13.52
N PHE A 223 10.76 -14.34 12.65
CA PHE A 223 10.74 -13.03 11.98
C PHE A 223 9.80 -12.04 12.71
N GLY A 224 9.94 -11.99 14.03
CA GLY A 224 9.25 -11.06 14.93
C GLY A 224 7.98 -11.59 15.60
N PHE A 225 7.31 -12.60 15.04
CA PHE A 225 6.10 -13.19 15.64
C PHE A 225 6.36 -13.88 16.99
N MET A 226 7.60 -14.27 17.27
CA MET A 226 8.07 -14.79 18.55
C MET A 226 9.26 -13.97 19.06
N PRO A 227 9.47 -13.87 20.39
CA PRO A 227 10.60 -13.13 20.96
C PRO A 227 11.93 -13.78 20.57
N ASN A 228 12.95 -12.94 20.40
CA ASN A 228 14.34 -13.36 20.24
C ASN A 228 15.13 -13.02 21.53
N LYS A 229 16.15 -13.82 21.86
CA LYS A 229 17.03 -13.54 23.02
C LYS A 229 17.76 -12.19 22.93
N ALA A 230 17.95 -11.66 21.72
CA ALA A 230 18.54 -10.35 21.50
C ALA A 230 17.56 -9.18 21.71
N ASP A 231 16.27 -9.44 21.89
CA ASP A 231 15.27 -8.39 22.14
C ASP A 231 15.37 -7.85 23.56
N LEU A 232 15.33 -6.52 23.67
CA LEU A 232 15.30 -5.82 24.96
C LEU A 232 13.89 -5.71 25.53
N LEU A 233 12.89 -5.85 24.66
CA LEU A 233 11.47 -5.95 24.96
C LEU A 233 10.83 -6.71 23.81
N TRP A 234 9.89 -7.58 24.13
CA TRP A 234 8.92 -8.13 23.19
C TRP A 234 7.60 -8.24 23.93
N GLU A 235 6.45 -7.94 23.33
CA GLU A 235 5.13 -8.14 23.93
C GLU A 235 4.04 -8.17 22.87
N THR A 236 2.88 -8.72 23.24
CA THR A 236 1.64 -8.67 22.47
C THR A 236 0.60 -7.83 23.21
N PRO A 237 -0.56 -7.49 22.58
CA PRO A 237 -1.68 -6.87 23.28
C PRO A 237 -2.18 -7.63 24.51
N PHE A 238 -1.85 -8.92 24.61
CA PHE A 238 -2.31 -9.83 25.65
C PHE A 238 -1.24 -10.11 26.72
N SER A 239 -0.03 -9.60 26.52
CA SER A 239 1.10 -9.86 27.42
C SER A 239 0.97 -9.10 28.74
N LYS A 240 1.35 -9.74 29.85
CA LYS A 240 1.39 -9.20 31.20
C LYS A 240 2.65 -9.68 31.91
N TYR A 241 3.67 -8.83 32.00
CA TYR A 241 4.94 -9.19 32.66
C TYR A 241 4.89 -9.06 34.18
N THR A 242 5.46 -10.04 34.85
CA THR A 242 5.58 -10.07 36.31
C THR A 242 6.42 -8.89 36.80
N GLY A 243 5.84 -8.06 37.67
CA GLY A 243 6.49 -6.85 38.17
C GLY A 243 6.79 -5.79 37.09
N GLY A 244 6.17 -5.90 35.90
CA GLY A 244 6.38 -4.99 34.78
C GLY A 244 7.76 -5.10 34.13
N LYS A 245 8.48 -6.21 34.34
CA LYS A 245 9.83 -6.42 33.81
C LYS A 245 9.85 -7.52 32.76
N TYR A 246 10.35 -7.19 31.57
CA TYR A 246 10.55 -8.15 30.51
C TYR A 246 11.62 -9.20 30.88
N THR A 247 11.32 -10.46 30.59
CA THR A 247 12.31 -11.52 30.49
C THR A 247 12.01 -12.36 29.24
N TYR A 248 13.05 -12.90 28.60
CA TYR A 248 12.88 -13.72 27.41
C TYR A 248 12.01 -14.96 27.68
N ASP A 249 12.22 -15.65 28.80
CA ASP A 249 11.48 -16.89 29.11
C ASP A 249 9.99 -16.62 29.35
N GLU A 250 9.65 -15.53 30.04
CA GLU A 250 8.26 -15.13 30.24
C GLU A 250 7.62 -14.67 28.92
N ALA A 251 8.35 -13.91 28.11
CA ALA A 251 7.90 -13.49 26.79
C ALA A 251 7.62 -14.69 25.88
N LEU A 252 8.52 -15.68 25.88
CA LEU A 252 8.39 -16.90 25.08
C LEU A 252 7.13 -17.69 25.49
N ALA A 253 6.85 -17.78 26.78
CA ALA A 253 5.63 -18.41 27.27
C ALA A 253 4.36 -17.64 26.87
N GLN A 254 4.40 -16.31 26.93
CA GLN A 254 3.27 -15.45 26.57
C GLN A 254 3.04 -15.33 25.06
N ALA A 255 4.06 -15.58 24.25
CA ALA A 255 4.00 -15.54 22.78
C ALA A 255 3.18 -16.69 22.16
N ALA A 256 2.90 -17.76 22.92
CA ALA A 256 2.14 -18.91 22.43
C ALA A 256 0.79 -18.49 21.83
N VAL A 257 0.42 -19.07 20.68
CA VAL A 257 -0.79 -18.72 19.90
C VAL A 257 -2.06 -18.71 20.75
N LYS A 258 -2.22 -19.67 21.65
CA LYS A 258 -3.36 -19.75 22.59
C LYS A 258 -3.55 -18.53 23.50
N ASN A 259 -2.49 -17.73 23.69
CA ASN A 259 -2.52 -16.52 24.52
C ASN A 259 -2.76 -15.26 23.68
N ARG A 260 -3.00 -15.40 22.37
CA ARG A 260 -3.10 -14.29 21.40
C ARG A 260 -4.45 -14.27 20.71
N GLN A 261 -5.51 -14.47 21.49
CA GLN A 261 -6.87 -14.60 20.98
C GLN A 261 -7.75 -13.43 21.40
N PHE A 262 -8.69 -13.07 20.53
CA PHE A 262 -9.73 -12.08 20.80
C PHE A 262 -11.07 -12.56 20.22
N GLU A 263 -12.16 -12.22 20.89
CA GLU A 263 -13.51 -12.48 20.37
C GLU A 263 -13.89 -11.43 19.31
N ILE A 264 -14.33 -11.90 18.15
CA ILE A 264 -14.93 -11.11 17.08
C ILE A 264 -16.34 -11.63 16.76
N CYS A 265 -17.27 -10.73 16.48
CA CYS A 265 -18.63 -11.05 16.06
C CYS A 265 -18.93 -10.43 14.69
N LEU A 266 -20.05 -10.81 14.06
CA LEU A 266 -20.49 -10.23 12.78
C LEU A 266 -20.65 -8.70 12.86
N GLU A 267 -21.12 -8.18 13.99
CA GLU A 267 -21.45 -6.77 14.17
C GLU A 267 -20.32 -5.91 14.73
N GLY A 268 -19.26 -6.51 15.29
CA GLY A 268 -18.16 -5.76 15.89
C GLY A 268 -17.28 -6.57 16.84
N SER A 269 -16.47 -5.83 17.62
CA SER A 269 -15.54 -6.40 18.60
C SER A 269 -16.31 -7.09 19.72
N GLY A 270 -15.94 -8.34 20.02
CA GLY A 270 -16.48 -9.10 21.14
C GLY A 270 -15.81 -8.77 22.47
N GLY A 271 -15.85 -9.73 23.40
CA GLY A 271 -15.16 -9.69 24.68
C GLY A 271 -15.56 -8.47 25.50
N ALA A 272 -14.55 -7.70 25.93
CA ALA A 272 -14.76 -6.50 26.75
C ALA A 272 -15.56 -5.39 26.04
N TYR A 273 -15.66 -5.42 24.71
CA TYR A 273 -16.35 -4.38 23.92
C TYR A 273 -17.79 -4.76 23.57
N LYS A 274 -18.16 -6.03 23.73
CA LYS A 274 -19.46 -6.58 23.29
C LYS A 274 -20.65 -5.88 23.91
N ALA A 275 -20.68 -5.74 25.23
CA ALA A 275 -21.82 -5.15 25.94
C ALA A 275 -22.10 -3.70 25.51
N ALA A 276 -21.05 -2.89 25.33
CA ALA A 276 -21.18 -1.52 24.84
C ALA A 276 -21.62 -1.48 23.36
N GLY A 277 -21.09 -2.40 22.55
CA GLY A 277 -21.49 -2.57 21.15
C GLY A 277 -22.96 -2.96 20.99
N GLU A 278 -23.44 -3.95 21.75
CA GLU A 278 -24.82 -4.41 21.75
C GLU A 278 -25.79 -3.32 22.22
N ALA A 279 -25.42 -2.58 23.27
CA ALA A 279 -26.20 -1.44 23.75
C ALA A 279 -26.31 -0.34 22.68
N LYS A 280 -25.22 -0.05 21.95
CA LYS A 280 -25.23 0.92 20.84
C LYS A 280 -26.06 0.43 19.65
N LEU A 281 -26.01 -0.86 19.34
CA LEU A 281 -26.71 -1.45 18.20
C LEU A 281 -28.21 -1.70 18.50
N GLY A 282 -28.58 -1.84 19.78
CA GLY A 282 -29.95 -2.14 20.21
C GLY A 282 -30.34 -3.61 20.06
N LYS A 283 -29.37 -4.52 19.84
CA LYS A 283 -29.58 -5.98 19.77
C LYS A 283 -28.29 -6.73 20.11
N ALA A 284 -28.44 -8.00 20.49
CA ALA A 284 -27.33 -8.89 20.74
C ALA A 284 -26.47 -9.10 19.48
N PHE A 285 -25.16 -9.26 19.67
CA PHE A 285 -24.23 -9.64 18.62
C PHE A 285 -24.39 -11.12 18.28
N THR A 286 -24.09 -11.47 17.04
CA THR A 286 -24.26 -12.81 16.50
C THR A 286 -22.95 -13.31 15.89
N LYS A 287 -22.85 -14.63 15.72
CA LYS A 287 -21.71 -15.29 15.04
C LYS A 287 -20.35 -14.91 15.67
N CYS A 288 -20.32 -14.90 16.99
CA CYS A 288 -19.10 -14.61 17.72
C CYS A 288 -18.17 -15.83 17.73
N THR A 289 -16.86 -15.56 17.61
CA THR A 289 -15.82 -16.58 17.58
C THR A 289 -14.49 -15.98 18.05
N GLU A 290 -13.60 -16.83 18.55
CA GLU A 290 -12.23 -16.43 18.90
C GLU A 290 -11.35 -16.46 17.66
N MET A 291 -10.49 -15.45 17.50
CA MET A 291 -9.51 -15.37 16.43
C MET A 291 -8.13 -15.04 16.97
N ILE A 292 -7.11 -15.48 16.23
CA ILE A 292 -5.71 -15.17 16.52
C ILE A 292 -5.39 -13.76 16.03
N ASP A 293 -4.66 -13.00 16.84
CA ASP A 293 -4.06 -11.73 16.45
C ASP A 293 -2.52 -11.80 16.49
N SER A 294 -1.89 -11.41 15.38
CA SER A 294 -0.44 -11.50 15.23
C SER A 294 0.31 -10.21 15.58
N THR A 295 -0.34 -9.20 16.18
CA THR A 295 0.29 -7.94 16.61
C THR A 295 1.34 -8.17 17.68
N TYR A 296 2.46 -7.45 17.61
CA TYR A 296 3.49 -7.42 18.64
C TYR A 296 4.27 -6.09 18.65
N LEU A 297 4.82 -5.74 19.80
CA LEU A 297 5.82 -4.69 19.99
C LEU A 297 7.17 -5.33 20.30
N VAL A 298 8.24 -4.79 19.72
CA VAL A 298 9.60 -5.25 19.98
C VAL A 298 10.58 -4.08 20.08
N GLU A 299 11.58 -4.21 20.97
CA GLU A 299 12.74 -3.34 21.07
C GLU A 299 14.00 -4.10 20.60
N PRO A 300 14.29 -4.10 19.29
CA PRO A 300 15.39 -4.90 18.74
C PRO A 300 16.76 -4.27 18.98
N VAL A 301 16.80 -2.96 19.23
CA VAL A 301 17.97 -2.20 19.68
C VAL A 301 17.50 -1.14 20.67
N LYS A 302 18.40 -0.71 21.56
CA LYS A 302 18.07 0.22 22.64
C LYS A 302 17.48 1.52 22.08
N GLY A 303 16.26 1.83 22.50
CA GLY A 303 15.55 3.07 22.17
C GLY A 303 14.66 3.02 20.93
N LEU A 304 14.75 1.97 20.10
CA LEU A 304 13.90 1.79 18.92
C LEU A 304 12.79 0.80 19.23
N TRP A 305 11.53 1.22 19.14
CA TRP A 305 10.36 0.37 19.22
C TRP A 305 9.75 0.17 17.84
N LEU A 306 9.56 -1.08 17.46
CA LEU A 306 8.81 -1.48 16.28
C LEU A 306 7.48 -2.07 16.72
N LEU A 307 6.38 -1.47 16.28
CA LEU A 307 5.03 -1.97 16.52
C LEU A 307 4.49 -2.57 15.22
N SER A 308 4.51 -3.90 15.13
CA SER A 308 3.86 -4.65 14.05
C SER A 308 2.39 -4.83 14.39
N ILE A 309 1.50 -4.37 13.51
CA ILE A 309 0.05 -4.38 13.72
C ILE A 309 -0.61 -5.33 12.72
N ASP A 310 -1.34 -6.30 13.24
CA ASP A 310 -2.22 -7.16 12.45
C ASP A 310 -3.54 -6.44 12.14
N ALA A 311 -3.53 -5.70 11.03
CA ALA A 311 -4.69 -4.99 10.52
C ALA A 311 -5.57 -5.84 9.58
N ASN A 312 -5.29 -7.15 9.44
CA ASN A 312 -6.24 -8.05 8.79
C ASN A 312 -7.46 -8.24 9.69
N VAL A 313 -8.65 -8.18 9.09
CA VAL A 313 -9.91 -8.43 9.79
C VAL A 313 -10.78 -9.34 8.95
N PHE A 314 -11.01 -10.55 9.46
CA PHE A 314 -11.87 -11.55 8.86
C PHE A 314 -13.21 -11.54 9.59
N VAL A 315 -14.23 -10.91 8.99
CA VAL A 315 -15.54 -10.78 9.66
C VAL A 315 -16.33 -12.08 9.46
N PRO A 316 -16.90 -12.71 10.51
CA PRO A 316 -17.79 -13.85 10.36
C PRO A 316 -18.96 -13.50 9.42
N ASN A 317 -19.20 -14.30 8.39
CA ASN A 317 -20.15 -13.97 7.32
C ASN A 317 -21.45 -14.80 7.40
N ALA A 318 -22.27 -14.77 6.34
CA ALA A 318 -23.53 -15.52 6.25
C ALA A 318 -23.37 -17.04 6.47
N LYS A 319 -22.26 -17.62 6.02
CA LYS A 319 -21.94 -19.05 6.02
C LYS A 319 -21.25 -19.53 7.31
N PHE A 320 -20.89 -18.62 8.22
CA PHE A 320 -20.27 -19.00 9.49
C PHE A 320 -21.16 -19.99 10.28
N ASP A 321 -20.57 -21.13 10.63
CA ASP A 321 -21.18 -22.17 11.46
C ASP A 321 -20.40 -22.28 12.79
N PRO A 322 -21.02 -21.95 13.94
CA PRO A 322 -20.38 -22.11 15.25
C PRO A 322 -19.92 -23.54 15.56
N ALA A 323 -20.50 -24.56 14.91
CA ALA A 323 -20.05 -25.95 15.03
C ALA A 323 -18.79 -26.24 14.20
N LYS A 324 -18.43 -25.36 13.26
CA LYS A 324 -17.25 -25.45 12.39
C LYS A 324 -16.54 -24.09 12.32
N PRO A 325 -16.06 -23.55 13.45
CA PRO A 325 -15.50 -22.20 13.49
C PRO A 325 -14.20 -22.04 12.70
N HIS A 326 -13.56 -23.15 12.28
CA HIS A 326 -12.34 -23.11 11.48
C HIS A 326 -12.60 -23.32 9.98
N ASP A 327 -13.87 -23.32 9.54
CA ASP A 327 -14.19 -23.31 8.11
C ASP A 327 -13.91 -21.92 7.54
N PHE A 328 -12.88 -21.83 6.68
CA PHE A 328 -12.45 -20.58 6.05
C PHE A 328 -13.58 -19.88 5.30
N LYS A 329 -14.55 -20.62 4.75
CA LYS A 329 -15.71 -20.06 4.02
C LYS A 329 -16.66 -19.27 4.93
N GLY A 330 -16.53 -19.41 6.23
CA GLY A 330 -17.31 -18.70 7.24
C GLY A 330 -16.93 -17.24 7.42
N TYR A 331 -15.97 -16.70 6.66
CA TYR A 331 -15.43 -15.35 6.85
C TYR A 331 -15.40 -14.52 5.57
N ASP A 332 -15.48 -13.20 5.72
CA ASP A 332 -15.20 -12.25 4.64
C ASP A 332 -13.68 -12.03 4.54
N GLY A 333 -13.13 -12.05 3.32
CA GLY A 333 -11.71 -11.79 3.08
C GLY A 333 -11.25 -10.41 3.53
N ALA A 334 -10.00 -10.30 3.98
CA ALA A 334 -9.48 -9.09 4.63
C ALA A 334 -9.18 -7.93 3.66
N GLY A 335 -9.11 -8.19 2.35
CA GLY A 335 -8.56 -7.24 1.35
C GLY A 335 -9.27 -5.88 1.23
N ASN A 336 -10.52 -5.73 1.68
CA ASN A 336 -11.22 -4.42 1.73
C ASN A 336 -11.51 -3.96 3.18
N ALA A 337 -11.15 -4.77 4.18
CA ALA A 337 -11.51 -4.55 5.57
C ALA A 337 -10.56 -3.51 6.21
N GLY A 338 -9.27 -3.86 6.28
CA GLY A 338 -8.20 -3.03 6.82
C GLY A 338 -8.58 -2.21 8.07
N TRP A 339 -8.07 -0.98 8.14
CA TRP A 339 -8.31 -0.11 9.28
C TRP A 339 -9.78 0.31 9.46
N ASN A 340 -10.59 0.33 8.40
CA ASN A 340 -12.04 0.57 8.50
C ASN A 340 -12.71 -0.46 9.42
N LYS A 341 -12.25 -1.72 9.37
CA LYS A 341 -12.74 -2.79 10.23
C LYS A 341 -11.96 -2.92 11.53
N VAL A 342 -10.67 -2.55 11.60
CA VAL A 342 -9.91 -2.54 12.88
C VAL A 342 -10.64 -1.70 13.93
N ILE A 343 -11.07 -0.49 13.58
CA ILE A 343 -11.71 0.44 14.54
C ILE A 343 -13.10 -0.01 15.01
N THR A 344 -13.64 -1.09 14.45
CA THR A 344 -14.96 -1.63 14.81
C THR A 344 -14.89 -3.07 15.34
N HIS A 345 -13.95 -3.89 14.86
CA HIS A 345 -13.87 -5.34 15.11
C HIS A 345 -12.60 -5.78 15.86
N LYS A 346 -11.60 -4.89 16.01
CA LYS A 346 -10.39 -5.12 16.81
C LYS A 346 -10.13 -3.95 17.77
N MET A 347 -11.14 -3.51 18.53
CA MET A 347 -11.02 -2.35 19.41
C MET A 347 -9.93 -2.47 20.49
N PHE A 348 -9.57 -3.70 20.91
CA PHE A 348 -8.43 -3.95 21.80
C PHE A 348 -7.10 -3.45 21.22
N LEU A 349 -6.93 -3.51 19.89
CA LEU A 349 -5.74 -2.97 19.23
C LEU A 349 -5.66 -1.45 19.38
N MET A 350 -6.78 -0.74 19.31
CA MET A 350 -6.80 0.72 19.48
C MET A 350 -6.34 1.11 20.89
N ASP A 351 -6.82 0.39 21.91
CA ASP A 351 -6.39 0.60 23.30
C ASP A 351 -4.93 0.23 23.51
N TYR A 352 -4.47 -0.86 22.86
CA TYR A 352 -3.07 -1.27 22.91
C TYR A 352 -2.14 -0.24 22.25
N ILE A 353 -2.45 0.23 21.04
CA ILE A 353 -1.68 1.26 20.34
C ILE A 353 -1.59 2.53 21.19
N LYS A 354 -2.70 2.95 21.81
CA LYS A 354 -2.73 4.10 22.72
C LYS A 354 -1.78 3.92 23.90
N SER A 355 -1.77 2.74 24.51
CA SER A 355 -0.85 2.39 25.58
C SER A 355 0.61 2.41 25.12
N VAL A 356 0.91 1.79 23.98
CA VAL A 356 2.26 1.76 23.39
C VAL A 356 2.75 3.17 23.09
N ALA A 357 1.95 4.01 22.44
CA ALA A 357 2.31 5.38 22.12
C ALA A 357 2.60 6.23 23.38
N ALA A 358 1.76 6.09 24.42
CA ALA A 358 1.97 6.77 25.69
C ALA A 358 3.26 6.30 26.39
N ARG A 359 3.53 4.99 26.42
CA ARG A 359 4.75 4.44 27.02
C ARG A 359 6.00 4.82 26.24
N ALA A 360 5.94 4.79 24.90
CA ALA A 360 7.05 5.20 24.04
C ALA A 360 7.45 6.64 24.34
N LYS A 361 6.47 7.54 24.42
CA LYS A 361 6.70 8.95 24.79
C LYS A 361 7.30 9.08 26.20
N ALA A 362 6.73 8.38 27.19
CA ALA A 362 7.20 8.45 28.58
C ALA A 362 8.64 7.93 28.75
N GLN A 363 9.05 6.97 27.92
CA GLN A 363 10.37 6.34 27.98
C GLN A 363 11.36 6.89 26.94
N GLY A 364 10.97 7.92 26.17
CA GLY A 364 11.80 8.49 25.10
C GLY A 364 12.16 7.50 23.99
N LYS A 365 11.25 6.57 23.66
CA LYS A 365 11.43 5.58 22.60
C LYS A 365 11.03 6.16 21.25
N GLN A 366 11.82 5.85 20.23
CA GLN A 366 11.48 6.07 18.83
C GLN A 366 10.50 4.98 18.41
N LEU A 367 9.23 5.31 18.17
CA LEU A 367 8.19 4.35 17.82
C LEU A 367 7.92 4.38 16.31
N MET A 368 8.24 3.29 15.63
CA MET A 368 7.83 3.05 14.25
C MET A 368 6.74 1.98 14.24
N ALA A 369 5.49 2.37 13.94
CA ALA A 369 4.40 1.43 13.74
C ALA A 369 4.26 1.09 12.25
N PHE A 370 3.92 -0.16 11.96
CA PHE A 370 3.65 -0.61 10.61
C PHE A 370 2.57 -1.68 10.58
N SER A 371 1.79 -1.65 9.52
CA SER A 371 0.75 -2.61 9.20
C SER A 371 0.60 -2.68 7.69
N HIS A 372 -0.10 -3.67 7.18
CA HIS A 372 -0.30 -3.78 5.74
C HIS A 372 -1.13 -2.63 5.16
N TYR A 373 -2.22 -2.23 5.83
CA TYR A 373 -3.18 -1.29 5.27
C TYR A 373 -2.82 0.17 5.61
N PRO A 374 -3.07 1.12 4.69
CA PRO A 374 -2.98 2.55 5.00
C PRO A 374 -3.97 2.95 6.11
N THR A 375 -3.58 3.94 6.92
CA THR A 375 -4.44 4.49 8.00
C THR A 375 -5.32 5.67 7.57
N MET A 376 -5.14 6.16 6.34
CA MET A 376 -5.83 7.33 5.80
C MET A 376 -5.85 7.29 4.26
N ASP A 377 -6.45 8.30 3.64
CA ASP A 377 -6.48 8.46 2.18
C ASP A 377 -5.06 8.42 1.58
N PHE A 378 -4.92 7.64 0.51
CA PHE A 378 -3.66 7.43 -0.20
C PHE A 378 -3.68 7.96 -1.65
N TYR A 379 -4.76 8.66 -2.04
CA TYR A 379 -4.93 9.33 -3.34
C TYR A 379 -4.72 10.84 -3.25
N ALA A 380 -3.95 11.33 -2.29
CA ALA A 380 -3.73 12.76 -2.07
C ALA A 380 -5.06 13.54 -1.96
N ASN A 381 -6.04 12.96 -1.28
CA ASN A 381 -7.39 13.47 -1.09
C ASN A 381 -8.19 13.63 -2.42
N GLN A 382 -7.81 12.94 -3.49
CA GLN A 382 -8.52 12.94 -4.78
C GLN A 382 -9.60 11.86 -4.88
N THR A 383 -9.80 11.02 -3.86
CA THR A 383 -10.75 9.89 -3.89
C THR A 383 -12.16 10.28 -4.36
N SER A 384 -12.71 11.38 -3.85
CA SER A 384 -14.05 11.85 -4.24
C SER A 384 -14.11 12.28 -5.71
N ALA A 385 -13.06 12.94 -6.21
CA ALA A 385 -12.98 13.34 -7.61
C ALA A 385 -12.87 12.11 -8.53
N MET A 386 -12.05 11.13 -8.14
CA MET A 386 -11.92 9.86 -8.88
C MET A 386 -13.26 9.11 -8.96
N LYS A 387 -14.00 9.00 -7.85
CA LYS A 387 -15.34 8.37 -7.81
C LYS A 387 -16.37 9.09 -8.70
N ALA A 388 -16.23 10.40 -8.89
CA ALA A 388 -17.15 11.18 -9.70
C ALA A 388 -16.89 11.08 -11.21
N VAL A 389 -15.66 10.69 -11.60
CA VAL A 389 -15.20 10.75 -13.01
C VAL A 389 -15.13 9.36 -13.64
N PHE A 390 -14.69 8.36 -12.89
CA PHE A 390 -14.43 7.01 -13.39
C PHE A 390 -15.58 6.05 -13.08
N LYS A 391 -15.51 4.83 -13.65
CA LYS A 391 -16.49 3.77 -13.39
C LYS A 391 -16.60 3.47 -11.88
N SER A 392 -17.77 2.99 -11.46
CA SER A 392 -17.96 2.49 -10.10
C SER A 392 -16.94 1.38 -9.78
N GLY A 393 -16.32 1.44 -8.61
CA GLY A 393 -15.28 0.51 -8.19
C GLY A 393 -13.89 0.76 -8.80
N ALA A 394 -13.75 1.75 -9.69
CA ALA A 394 -12.46 2.08 -10.28
C ALA A 394 -11.41 2.43 -9.22
N PHE A 395 -10.15 2.12 -9.52
CA PHE A 395 -9.01 2.37 -8.63
C PHE A 395 -9.19 1.76 -7.23
N GLN A 396 -9.99 0.70 -7.09
CA GLN A 396 -10.21 0.01 -5.82
C GLN A 396 -10.56 0.95 -4.66
N THR A 397 -11.33 2.02 -4.93
CA THR A 397 -11.61 3.08 -3.94
C THR A 397 -12.41 2.61 -2.71
N ALA A 398 -12.89 1.37 -2.70
CA ALA A 398 -13.45 0.71 -1.52
C ALA A 398 -12.39 0.42 -0.43
N ARG A 399 -11.11 0.36 -0.79
CA ARG A 399 -9.98 0.14 0.12
C ARG A 399 -9.49 1.40 0.83
N VAL A 400 -9.99 2.58 0.42
CA VAL A 400 -9.60 3.86 1.02
C VAL A 400 -10.17 3.94 2.45
N PRO A 401 -9.33 4.16 3.48
CA PRO A 401 -9.80 4.37 4.83
C PRO A 401 -10.68 5.61 4.93
N ASP A 402 -11.80 5.51 5.65
CA ASP A 402 -12.65 6.66 5.93
C ASP A 402 -11.89 7.69 6.80
N GLN A 403 -12.27 8.97 6.69
CA GLN A 403 -11.67 10.04 7.50
C GLN A 403 -11.79 9.76 9.02
N THR A 404 -12.82 9.02 9.43
CA THR A 404 -13.02 8.58 10.83
C THR A 404 -11.92 7.65 11.31
N VAL A 405 -11.32 6.84 10.43
CA VAL A 405 -10.15 6.01 10.73
C VAL A 405 -8.95 6.89 11.06
N ALA A 406 -8.61 7.84 10.19
CA ALA A 406 -7.48 8.74 10.41
C ALA A 406 -7.61 9.50 11.75
N ASN A 407 -8.83 9.94 12.08
CA ASN A 407 -9.15 10.55 13.38
C ASN A 407 -8.92 9.57 14.55
N ALA A 408 -9.44 8.33 14.44
CA ALA A 408 -9.35 7.34 15.50
C ALA A 408 -7.89 6.90 15.76
N VAL A 409 -7.09 6.73 14.70
CA VAL A 409 -5.67 6.37 14.83
C VAL A 409 -4.88 7.54 15.41
N ALA A 410 -5.07 8.77 14.93
CA ALA A 410 -4.40 9.95 15.50
C ALA A 410 -4.74 10.13 17.00
N ALA A 411 -5.98 9.87 17.40
CA ALA A 411 -6.42 9.96 18.79
C ALA A 411 -5.75 8.95 19.74
N THR A 412 -5.12 7.89 19.23
CA THR A 412 -4.28 6.99 20.05
C THR A 412 -2.98 7.66 20.49
N GLY A 413 -2.57 8.77 19.85
CA GLY A 413 -1.27 9.39 20.04
C GLY A 413 -0.16 8.78 19.18
N LEU A 414 -0.48 7.83 18.29
CA LEU A 414 0.45 7.35 17.28
C LEU A 414 0.82 8.48 16.31
N ARG A 415 2.12 8.67 16.05
CA ARG A 415 2.65 9.79 15.26
C ARG A 415 3.16 9.40 13.88
N LEU A 416 3.61 8.15 13.71
CA LEU A 416 4.11 7.60 12.45
C LEU A 416 3.53 6.20 12.22
N HIS A 417 3.04 5.97 11.02
CA HIS A 417 2.66 4.66 10.51
C HIS A 417 3.28 4.43 9.13
N VAL A 418 3.79 3.22 8.87
CA VAL A 418 4.23 2.78 7.54
C VAL A 418 3.29 1.69 7.03
N GLY A 419 2.61 1.95 5.90
CA GLY A 419 1.66 1.04 5.26
C GLY A 419 2.15 0.51 3.91
N GLY A 420 1.45 -0.49 3.36
CA GLY A 420 1.65 -1.09 2.03
C GLY A 420 0.30 -1.23 1.30
N HIS A 421 -0.06 -2.45 0.87
CA HIS A 421 -1.37 -2.90 0.35
C HIS A 421 -1.77 -2.38 -1.03
N MET A 422 -1.66 -1.07 -1.22
CA MET A 422 -2.01 -0.44 -2.50
C MET A 422 -0.85 -0.50 -3.49
N HIS A 423 0.34 -0.89 -3.04
CA HIS A 423 1.61 -0.86 -3.79
C HIS A 423 2.07 0.57 -4.11
N PHE A 424 1.59 1.56 -3.36
CA PHE A 424 1.79 2.97 -3.69
C PHE A 424 3.04 3.55 -3.04
N ASN A 425 3.73 4.42 -3.78
CA ASN A 425 4.69 5.35 -3.23
C ASN A 425 3.98 6.68 -2.92
N GLY A 426 3.72 6.94 -1.64
CA GLY A 426 3.04 8.16 -1.23
C GLY A 426 3.18 8.46 0.25
N THR A 427 2.82 9.69 0.63
CA THR A 427 2.76 10.12 2.03
C THR A 427 1.51 10.95 2.20
N ASN A 428 0.87 10.81 3.36
CA ASN A 428 -0.18 11.73 3.78
C ASN A 428 -0.07 12.01 5.28
N ASP A 429 -0.62 13.12 5.72
CA ASP A 429 -0.63 13.53 7.11
C ASP A 429 -2.01 14.00 7.55
N HIS A 430 -2.31 13.78 8.83
CA HIS A 430 -3.58 14.12 9.42
C HIS A 430 -3.39 14.75 10.80
N GLN A 431 -4.15 15.82 11.06
CA GLN A 431 -4.26 16.41 12.39
C GLN A 431 -5.71 16.31 12.85
N ASP A 432 -5.93 15.65 13.98
CA ASP A 432 -7.28 15.55 14.56
C ASP A 432 -7.68 16.84 15.30
N ALA A 433 -8.95 16.91 15.72
CA ALA A 433 -9.49 18.05 16.46
C ALA A 433 -8.84 18.26 17.84
N GLY A 434 -8.23 17.21 18.42
CA GLY A 434 -7.46 17.29 19.67
C GLY A 434 -6.03 17.79 19.47
N GLY A 435 -5.61 17.98 18.21
CA GLY A 435 -4.27 18.39 17.85
C GLY A 435 -3.24 17.26 17.83
N ASN A 436 -3.66 15.99 17.87
CA ASN A 436 -2.77 14.87 17.59
C ASN A 436 -2.40 14.87 16.10
N TYR A 437 -1.16 14.54 15.79
CA TYR A 437 -0.63 14.55 14.43
C TYR A 437 -0.11 13.16 14.07
N LEU A 438 -0.60 12.63 12.95
CA LEU A 438 -0.27 11.32 12.41
C LEU A 438 0.25 11.49 10.98
N VAL A 439 1.38 10.86 10.67
CA VAL A 439 1.87 10.70 9.30
C VAL A 439 1.78 9.24 8.89
N ASN A 440 1.19 8.99 7.72
CA ASN A 440 1.17 7.70 7.07
C ASN A 440 2.09 7.72 5.86
N VAL A 441 3.16 6.93 5.92
CA VAL A 441 4.05 6.68 4.79
C VAL A 441 3.61 5.41 4.09
N GLN A 442 3.26 5.48 2.81
CA GLN A 442 3.03 4.30 1.99
C GLN A 442 4.37 3.85 1.40
N SER A 443 4.80 2.66 1.82
CA SER A 443 5.91 1.96 1.22
C SER A 443 5.44 1.37 -0.12
N PRO A 444 6.15 1.63 -1.23
CA PRO A 444 5.85 0.99 -2.49
C PRO A 444 6.20 -0.50 -2.45
N SER A 445 5.60 -1.24 -3.38
CA SER A 445 5.88 -2.66 -3.59
C SER A 445 7.14 -2.86 -4.42
N LEU A 446 7.83 -3.98 -4.21
CA LEU A 446 8.92 -4.44 -5.07
C LEU A 446 8.42 -5.04 -6.41
N ALA A 447 7.11 -5.31 -6.51
CA ALA A 447 6.48 -6.07 -7.59
C ALA A 447 5.69 -5.19 -8.59
N VAL A 448 5.84 -3.86 -8.56
CA VAL A 448 5.14 -2.95 -9.47
C VAL A 448 6.05 -1.83 -10.01
N TYR A 449 5.53 -1.01 -10.94
CA TYR A 449 6.23 0.21 -11.35
C TYR A 449 6.49 1.16 -10.19
N GLY A 450 7.68 1.75 -10.19
CA GLY A 450 8.19 2.49 -9.03
C GLY A 450 8.72 1.56 -7.94
N ALA A 451 9.12 0.33 -8.31
CA ALA A 451 9.68 -0.67 -7.41
C ALA A 451 10.78 -0.04 -6.55
N ALA A 452 10.55 -0.02 -5.24
CA ALA A 452 11.42 0.62 -4.28
C ALA A 452 11.15 0.09 -2.87
N TYR A 453 12.06 0.37 -1.95
CA TYR A 453 11.80 0.21 -0.51
C TYR A 453 12.02 1.54 0.22
N LYS A 454 11.49 1.69 1.44
CA LYS A 454 11.70 2.89 2.25
C LYS A 454 12.80 2.67 3.27
N ILE A 455 13.59 3.70 3.56
CA ILE A 455 14.41 3.77 4.76
C ILE A 455 13.83 4.85 5.66
N VAL A 456 13.52 4.50 6.90
CA VAL A 456 13.05 5.45 7.91
C VAL A 456 14.08 5.55 9.02
N THR A 457 14.45 6.78 9.37
CA THR A 457 15.45 7.06 10.42
C THR A 457 14.98 8.23 11.28
N TYR A 458 14.80 8.01 12.58
CA TYR A 458 14.68 9.12 13.52
C TYR A 458 16.03 9.81 13.67
N LYS A 459 16.12 11.10 13.34
CA LYS A 459 17.33 11.92 13.57
C LYS A 459 17.42 12.37 15.02
N ASP A 460 16.27 12.62 15.63
CA ASP A 460 16.09 12.92 17.05
C ASP A 460 14.72 12.37 17.51
N GLN A 461 14.08 12.92 18.56
CA GLN A 461 12.76 12.45 19.05
C GLN A 461 11.57 12.96 18.23
N ASP A 462 11.73 14.04 17.49
CA ASP A 462 10.66 14.73 16.76
C ASP A 462 10.92 14.83 15.25
N THR A 463 12.15 14.59 14.79
CA THR A 463 12.53 14.65 13.37
C THR A 463 12.76 13.25 12.79
N ILE A 464 12.00 12.90 11.77
CA ILE A 464 12.14 11.64 11.02
C ILE A 464 12.59 11.95 9.60
N ASP A 465 13.56 11.21 9.09
CA ASP A 465 14.02 11.23 7.71
C ASP A 465 13.54 9.97 7.01
N VAL A 466 12.92 10.15 5.85
CA VAL A 466 12.36 9.06 5.03
C VAL A 466 12.94 9.16 3.64
N GLN A 467 13.55 8.07 3.18
CA GLN A 467 14.17 7.96 1.86
C GLN A 467 13.55 6.81 1.09
N THR A 468 13.27 7.03 -0.19
CA THR A 468 12.81 6.00 -1.12
C THR A 468 13.98 5.50 -1.94
N MET A 469 14.22 4.20 -1.90
CA MET A 469 15.33 3.54 -2.57
C MET A 469 14.81 2.81 -3.81
N PRO A 470 14.83 3.45 -5.00
CA PRO A 470 14.34 2.84 -6.23
C PRO A 470 15.22 1.67 -6.68
N LEU A 471 14.59 0.58 -7.09
CA LEU A 471 15.24 -0.62 -7.63
C LEU A 471 15.21 -0.59 -9.16
N ASN A 472 15.99 0.29 -9.77
CA ASN A 472 16.07 0.32 -11.24
C ASN A 472 16.88 -0.84 -11.82
N THR A 473 17.90 -1.31 -11.08
CA THR A 473 18.77 -2.40 -11.51
C THR A 473 18.60 -3.59 -10.58
N VAL A 474 18.05 -4.69 -11.11
CA VAL A 474 17.89 -5.95 -10.38
C VAL A 474 18.69 -7.01 -11.11
N PRO A 475 19.73 -7.61 -10.50
CA PRO A 475 20.46 -8.70 -11.12
C PRO A 475 19.51 -9.84 -11.50
N ARG A 476 19.71 -10.41 -12.70
CA ARG A 476 18.95 -11.57 -13.21
C ARG A 476 17.45 -11.34 -13.45
N PHE A 477 16.96 -10.11 -13.44
CA PHE A 477 15.54 -9.83 -13.71
C PHE A 477 15.04 -10.42 -15.05
N ALA A 478 15.90 -10.45 -16.08
CA ALA A 478 15.59 -10.99 -17.40
C ALA A 478 15.80 -12.51 -17.53
N GLU A 479 16.13 -13.23 -16.44
CA GLU A 479 16.45 -14.66 -16.49
C GLU A 479 15.29 -15.51 -17.04
N LEU A 480 14.05 -15.09 -16.80
CA LEU A 480 12.85 -15.81 -17.18
C LEU A 480 12.34 -15.48 -18.60
N PHE A 481 12.90 -14.45 -19.24
CA PHE A 481 12.46 -13.99 -20.57
C PHE A 481 12.44 -15.09 -21.65
N PRO A 482 13.41 -16.02 -21.71
CA PRO A 482 13.36 -17.12 -22.67
C PRO A 482 12.09 -17.98 -22.56
N HIS A 483 11.49 -18.09 -21.38
CA HIS A 483 10.24 -18.83 -21.20
C HIS A 483 9.03 -18.04 -21.70
N TYR A 484 9.00 -16.72 -21.49
CA TYR A 484 7.94 -15.85 -22.01
C TYR A 484 7.98 -15.71 -23.53
N VAL A 485 9.16 -15.85 -24.16
CA VAL A 485 9.25 -15.97 -25.63
C VAL A 485 8.40 -17.13 -26.14
N VAL A 486 8.47 -18.29 -25.49
CA VAL A 486 7.72 -19.49 -25.88
C VAL A 486 6.20 -19.26 -25.75
N GLU A 487 5.76 -18.63 -24.66
CA GLU A 487 4.37 -18.22 -24.49
C GLU A 487 3.92 -17.26 -25.60
N ASN A 488 4.70 -16.22 -25.88
CA ASN A 488 4.38 -15.23 -26.90
C ASN A 488 4.24 -15.87 -28.29
N ASP A 489 5.17 -16.76 -28.63
CA ASP A 489 5.17 -17.49 -29.91
C ASP A 489 3.96 -18.45 -30.01
N TYR A 490 3.63 -19.13 -28.91
CA TYR A 490 2.40 -19.95 -28.82
C TYR A 490 1.15 -19.12 -29.07
N LEU A 491 0.97 -18.01 -28.36
CA LEU A 491 -0.22 -17.16 -28.46
C LEU A 491 -0.35 -16.50 -29.85
N LYS A 492 0.77 -16.10 -30.46
CA LYS A 492 0.80 -15.56 -31.83
C LYS A 492 0.44 -16.62 -32.87
N GLY A 493 0.93 -17.85 -32.72
CA GLY A 493 0.65 -18.97 -33.62
C GLY A 493 -0.74 -19.58 -33.45
N SER A 494 -1.39 -19.40 -32.30
CA SER A 494 -2.71 -19.98 -32.02
C SER A 494 -3.84 -19.30 -32.80
N SER A 495 -4.72 -20.12 -33.39
CA SER A 495 -5.98 -19.67 -34.00
C SER A 495 -7.17 -19.75 -33.04
N VAL A 496 -6.95 -20.17 -31.79
CA VAL A 496 -8.01 -20.28 -30.78
C VAL A 496 -8.38 -18.87 -30.28
N PRO A 497 -9.66 -18.46 -30.32
CA PRO A 497 -10.06 -17.10 -29.92
C PRO A 497 -9.65 -16.73 -28.47
N ALA A 498 -9.70 -17.70 -27.55
CA ALA A 498 -9.29 -17.50 -26.17
C ALA A 498 -7.79 -17.19 -26.02
N ASP A 499 -6.94 -17.78 -26.85
CA ASP A 499 -5.50 -17.50 -26.88
C ASP A 499 -5.22 -16.15 -27.57
N ALA A 500 -5.95 -15.86 -28.66
CA ALA A 500 -5.82 -14.59 -29.36
C ALA A 500 -6.15 -13.38 -28.45
N ALA A 501 -7.11 -13.54 -27.55
CA ALA A 501 -7.46 -12.53 -26.55
C ALA A 501 -6.37 -12.27 -25.50
N LYS A 502 -5.41 -13.20 -25.35
CA LYS A 502 -4.31 -13.12 -24.38
C LYS A 502 -3.00 -12.60 -24.97
N ARG A 503 -2.98 -12.21 -26.24
CA ARG A 503 -1.75 -11.72 -26.90
C ARG A 503 -1.28 -10.41 -26.26
N TRP A 504 0.02 -10.33 -26.04
CA TRP A 504 0.69 -9.20 -25.41
C TRP A 504 1.92 -8.76 -26.21
N ASP A 505 2.38 -7.53 -25.96
CA ASP A 505 3.48 -6.92 -26.70
C ASP A 505 4.84 -7.51 -26.31
N ARG A 506 5.55 -8.09 -27.29
CA ARG A 506 6.83 -8.78 -27.06
C ARG A 506 7.94 -7.82 -26.65
N ASP A 507 7.82 -6.53 -26.95
CA ASP A 507 8.87 -5.54 -26.72
C ASP A 507 9.29 -5.42 -25.24
N ILE A 508 8.44 -5.84 -24.30
CA ILE A 508 8.77 -5.91 -22.88
C ILE A 508 9.98 -6.81 -22.58
N LEU A 509 10.23 -7.81 -23.43
CA LEU A 509 11.37 -8.71 -23.30
C LEU A 509 12.69 -8.10 -23.80
N GLU A 510 12.65 -6.90 -24.39
CA GLU A 510 13.84 -6.16 -24.85
C GLU A 510 14.33 -5.13 -23.82
N THR A 511 13.64 -5.03 -22.68
CA THR A 511 13.98 -4.10 -21.59
C THR A 511 15.34 -4.44 -20.96
N ARG A 512 16.09 -3.41 -20.58
CA ARG A 512 17.50 -3.52 -20.17
C ARG A 512 17.71 -3.35 -18.66
N SER A 513 16.68 -2.93 -17.95
CA SER A 513 16.69 -2.73 -16.52
C SER A 513 15.34 -3.09 -15.92
N TYR A 514 15.29 -3.31 -14.61
CA TYR A 514 14.03 -3.59 -13.92
C TYR A 514 13.11 -2.36 -13.88
N GLY A 515 13.69 -1.15 -13.88
CA GLY A 515 12.94 0.09 -14.06
C GLY A 515 12.21 0.13 -15.41
N GLU A 516 12.92 -0.19 -16.50
CA GLU A 516 12.31 -0.28 -17.85
C GLU A 516 11.25 -1.39 -17.93
N TYR A 517 11.55 -2.56 -17.37
CA TYR A 517 10.63 -3.70 -17.32
C TYR A 517 9.32 -3.35 -16.61
N THR A 518 9.41 -2.81 -15.39
CA THR A 518 8.23 -2.43 -14.61
C THR A 518 7.48 -1.25 -15.24
N HIS A 519 8.17 -0.30 -15.88
CA HIS A 519 7.56 0.78 -16.66
C HIS A 519 6.70 0.24 -17.81
N GLN A 520 7.24 -0.70 -18.58
CA GLN A 520 6.52 -1.29 -19.71
C GLN A 520 5.40 -2.21 -19.25
N TYR A 521 5.64 -3.05 -18.24
CA TYR A 521 4.62 -3.89 -17.60
C TYR A 521 3.40 -3.04 -17.19
N PHE A 522 3.63 -1.90 -16.55
CA PHE A 522 2.54 -1.09 -16.02
C PHE A 522 1.76 -0.34 -17.11
N GLY A 523 2.42 0.03 -18.20
CA GLY A 523 1.73 0.55 -19.39
C GLY A 523 0.86 -0.53 -20.04
N GLU A 524 1.35 -1.77 -20.14
CA GLU A 524 0.58 -2.91 -20.63
C GLU A 524 -0.57 -3.28 -19.68
N LEU A 525 -0.38 -3.25 -18.36
CA LEU A 525 -1.46 -3.40 -17.38
C LEU A 525 -2.55 -2.36 -17.56
N SER A 526 -2.14 -1.12 -17.83
CA SER A 526 -3.09 -0.06 -18.12
C SER A 526 -3.89 -0.41 -19.39
N ARG A 527 -3.21 -0.77 -20.48
CA ARG A 527 -3.81 -1.09 -21.78
C ARG A 527 -4.73 -2.32 -21.74
N LEU A 528 -4.30 -3.39 -21.10
CA LEU A 528 -4.96 -4.70 -21.10
C LEU A 528 -6.07 -4.81 -20.06
N ARG A 529 -6.06 -3.95 -19.03
CA ARG A 529 -7.02 -4.05 -17.92
C ARG A 529 -7.60 -2.71 -17.50
N PHE A 530 -6.79 -1.76 -17.02
CA PHE A 530 -7.33 -0.56 -16.38
C PHE A 530 -8.17 0.31 -17.32
N MET A 531 -7.81 0.40 -18.60
CA MET A 531 -8.60 1.15 -19.58
C MET A 531 -10.03 0.60 -19.71
N ASP A 532 -10.22 -0.72 -19.59
CA ASP A 532 -11.56 -1.33 -19.61
C ASP A 532 -12.25 -1.31 -18.24
N GLU A 533 -11.50 -1.51 -17.17
CA GLU A 533 -12.05 -1.59 -15.81
C GLU A 533 -12.46 -0.20 -15.27
N TYR A 534 -11.66 0.84 -15.52
CA TYR A 534 -11.79 2.14 -14.84
C TYR A 534 -12.43 3.23 -15.69
N TRP A 535 -12.23 3.24 -17.00
CA TRP A 535 -12.59 4.38 -17.84
C TRP A 535 -13.98 4.20 -18.50
N PRO A 536 -14.87 5.21 -18.46
CA PRO A 536 -16.05 5.26 -19.33
C PRO A 536 -15.67 5.13 -20.82
N CYS A 537 -16.56 4.60 -21.66
CA CYS A 537 -16.27 4.24 -23.05
C CYS A 537 -15.64 5.39 -23.85
N GLU A 538 -16.29 6.55 -23.83
CA GLU A 538 -15.87 7.76 -24.55
C GLU A 538 -14.56 8.33 -24.03
N MET A 539 -14.31 8.20 -22.72
CA MET A 539 -13.07 8.64 -22.11
C MET A 539 -11.92 7.69 -22.45
N LYS A 540 -12.19 6.37 -22.47
CA LYS A 540 -11.25 5.35 -22.95
C LYS A 540 -10.84 5.63 -24.39
N GLU A 541 -11.82 5.83 -25.28
CA GLU A 541 -11.56 6.16 -26.68
C GLU A 541 -10.64 7.39 -26.80
N ALA A 542 -10.98 8.48 -26.12
CA ALA A 542 -10.18 9.69 -26.15
C ALA A 542 -8.76 9.50 -25.58
N ALA A 543 -8.61 8.81 -24.44
CA ALA A 543 -7.32 8.56 -23.82
C ALA A 543 -6.42 7.63 -24.64
N MET A 544 -7.00 6.71 -25.41
CA MET A 544 -6.26 5.73 -26.22
C MET A 544 -6.03 6.18 -27.67
N ALA A 545 -6.72 7.23 -28.14
CA ALA A 545 -6.60 7.71 -29.52
C ALA A 545 -5.84 9.04 -29.66
N LEU A 546 -5.90 9.91 -28.65
CA LEU A 546 -5.31 11.25 -28.71
C LEU A 546 -3.86 11.25 -28.19
N ASN A 547 -2.98 11.96 -28.88
CA ASN A 547 -1.68 12.37 -28.32
C ASN A 547 -1.79 13.71 -27.58
N GLY A 548 -0.74 14.11 -26.86
CA GLY A 548 -0.72 15.34 -26.06
C GLY A 548 -0.99 16.61 -26.89
N LYS A 549 -0.50 16.67 -28.14
CA LYS A 549 -0.76 17.78 -29.07
C LYS A 549 -2.25 17.88 -29.39
N GLN A 550 -2.88 16.78 -29.76
CA GLN A 550 -4.31 16.73 -30.08
C GLN A 550 -5.17 17.03 -28.85
N MET A 551 -4.78 16.57 -27.66
CA MET A 551 -5.45 16.93 -26.40
C MET A 551 -5.39 18.45 -26.15
N LEU A 552 -4.24 19.07 -26.38
CA LEU A 552 -4.09 20.52 -26.22
C LEU A 552 -4.94 21.28 -27.25
N ILE A 553 -4.96 20.85 -28.52
CA ILE A 553 -5.81 21.45 -29.56
C ILE A 553 -7.30 21.29 -29.21
N LEU A 554 -7.73 20.09 -28.82
CA LEU A 554 -9.12 19.79 -28.49
C LEU A 554 -9.60 20.56 -27.25
N SER A 555 -8.70 20.85 -26.30
CA SER A 555 -8.99 21.74 -25.16
C SER A 555 -9.32 23.17 -25.59
N GLN A 556 -8.87 23.60 -26.78
CA GLN A 556 -9.11 24.92 -27.37
C GLN A 556 -10.18 24.92 -28.47
N LEU A 557 -10.69 23.75 -28.86
CA LEU A 557 -11.65 23.63 -29.95
C LEU A 557 -12.98 24.28 -29.59
N GLN A 558 -13.50 25.06 -30.52
CA GLN A 558 -14.84 25.64 -30.47
C GLN A 558 -15.49 25.34 -31.81
N THR A 559 -16.45 24.42 -31.81
CA THR A 559 -17.15 23.99 -33.03
C THR A 559 -18.61 23.75 -32.74
N LYS A 560 -19.46 23.85 -33.76
CA LYS A 560 -20.84 23.36 -33.72
C LYS A 560 -21.02 22.00 -34.40
N VAL A 561 -19.96 21.47 -35.03
CA VAL A 561 -19.98 20.13 -35.61
C VAL A 561 -20.13 19.10 -34.49
N THR A 562 -21.07 18.17 -34.65
CA THR A 562 -21.41 17.17 -33.64
C THR A 562 -20.64 15.86 -33.81
N LEU A 563 -20.64 15.01 -32.79
CA LEU A 563 -20.02 13.68 -32.88
C LEU A 563 -20.62 12.83 -34.01
N ALA A 564 -21.94 12.91 -34.23
CA ALA A 564 -22.64 12.19 -35.30
C ALA A 564 -22.11 12.53 -36.71
N GLN A 565 -21.54 13.74 -36.88
CA GLN A 565 -21.02 14.25 -38.15
C GLN A 565 -19.55 13.85 -38.39
N LEU A 566 -18.83 13.29 -37.40
CA LEU A 566 -17.41 12.94 -37.55
C LEU A 566 -17.15 11.93 -38.68
N LYS A 567 -18.11 11.03 -38.95
CA LYS A 567 -18.05 10.07 -40.06
C LYS A 567 -17.94 10.74 -41.44
N ASP A 568 -18.42 11.98 -41.57
CA ASP A 568 -18.44 12.74 -42.83
C ASP A 568 -17.14 13.53 -43.05
N VAL A 569 -16.28 13.61 -42.03
CA VAL A 569 -14.97 14.29 -42.07
C VAL A 569 -13.86 13.44 -41.42
N PRO A 570 -13.59 12.24 -41.97
CA PRO A 570 -12.58 11.35 -41.41
C PRO A 570 -11.20 12.01 -41.43
N GLY A 571 -10.44 11.88 -40.33
CA GLY A 571 -9.04 12.29 -40.26
C GLY A 571 -8.76 13.67 -39.66
N VAL A 572 -9.79 14.47 -39.32
CA VAL A 572 -9.56 15.76 -38.61
C VAL A 572 -9.25 15.54 -37.13
N VAL A 573 -10.04 14.69 -36.46
CA VAL A 573 -9.86 14.29 -35.05
C VAL A 573 -9.98 12.77 -34.97
N PRO A 574 -9.09 12.06 -34.26
CA PRO A 574 -9.13 10.60 -34.16
C PRO A 574 -10.16 10.13 -33.11
N LEU A 575 -11.40 10.62 -33.22
CA LEU A 575 -12.53 10.24 -32.35
C LEU A 575 -13.71 9.81 -33.21
N SER A 576 -14.63 9.06 -32.62
CA SER A 576 -15.87 8.64 -33.26
C SER A 576 -17.09 8.89 -32.37
N ALA A 577 -18.27 8.48 -32.86
CA ALA A 577 -19.50 8.47 -32.08
C ALA A 577 -19.83 7.10 -31.47
N SER A 578 -18.92 6.11 -31.50
CA SER A 578 -19.22 4.72 -31.11
C SER A 578 -19.65 4.57 -29.64
N CYS A 579 -19.15 5.45 -28.78
CA CYS A 579 -19.50 5.47 -27.36
C CYS A 579 -20.71 6.38 -27.03
N ALA A 580 -21.22 7.13 -28.01
CA ALA A 580 -22.37 8.01 -27.86
C ALA A 580 -23.68 7.31 -28.23
N ALA A 581 -24.79 7.80 -27.67
CA ALA A 581 -26.13 7.38 -28.03
C ALA A 581 -26.74 8.35 -29.05
N ALA A 582 -27.55 7.82 -29.97
CA ALA A 582 -28.28 8.64 -30.94
C ALA A 582 -29.22 9.62 -30.22
N GLY A 583 -28.98 10.92 -30.40
CA GLY A 583 -29.79 11.98 -29.85
C GLY A 583 -30.65 12.69 -30.89
N THR A 584 -31.53 13.57 -30.41
CA THR A 584 -32.32 14.45 -31.28
C THR A 584 -31.53 15.72 -31.56
N ALA A 585 -31.31 16.04 -32.84
CA ALA A 585 -30.64 17.26 -33.24
C ALA A 585 -31.37 18.48 -32.66
N SER A 586 -30.61 19.39 -32.06
CA SER A 586 -31.11 20.66 -31.53
C SER A 586 -30.17 21.79 -31.95
N GLY A 587 -30.73 22.91 -32.41
CA GLY A 587 -29.96 24.06 -32.90
C GLY A 587 -29.75 24.08 -34.42
N THR A 588 -29.05 25.11 -34.89
CA THR A 588 -28.78 25.32 -36.31
C THR A 588 -27.66 24.39 -36.78
N ALA A 589 -27.97 23.52 -37.74
CA ALA A 589 -27.00 22.61 -38.34
C ALA A 589 -25.87 23.40 -39.04
N VAL A 590 -24.64 22.92 -38.88
CA VAL A 590 -23.46 23.37 -39.63
C VAL A 590 -22.94 22.24 -40.49
N ALA A 591 -22.27 22.56 -41.60
CA ALA A 591 -21.64 21.56 -42.45
C ALA A 591 -20.48 20.87 -41.69
N ALA A 592 -20.37 19.54 -41.82
CA ALA A 592 -19.28 18.78 -41.19
C ALA A 592 -17.89 19.30 -41.61
N SER A 593 -17.76 19.76 -42.86
CA SER A 593 -16.54 20.35 -43.43
C SER A 593 -16.00 21.56 -42.65
N THR A 594 -16.83 22.24 -41.86
CA THR A 594 -16.41 23.37 -41.00
C THR A 594 -15.40 22.93 -39.93
N LEU A 595 -15.42 21.66 -39.52
CA LEU A 595 -14.52 21.15 -38.46
C LEU A 595 -13.04 21.36 -38.78
N ALA A 596 -12.64 21.29 -40.06
CA ALA A 596 -11.24 21.48 -40.46
C ALA A 596 -10.75 22.91 -40.18
N ALA A 597 -11.59 23.92 -40.44
CA ALA A 597 -11.28 25.31 -40.13
C ALA A 597 -11.28 25.56 -38.61
N ASP A 598 -12.29 25.05 -37.89
CA ASP A 598 -12.38 25.17 -36.43
C ASP A 598 -11.15 24.52 -35.74
N TRP A 599 -10.66 23.41 -36.28
CA TRP A 599 -9.45 22.72 -35.81
C TRP A 599 -8.18 23.53 -36.06
N ALA A 600 -8.05 24.19 -37.22
CA ALA A 600 -6.93 25.07 -37.51
C ALA A 600 -6.89 26.27 -36.55
N ASP A 601 -8.04 26.88 -36.27
CA ASP A 601 -8.16 27.98 -35.30
C ASP A 601 -7.81 27.51 -33.88
N ALA A 602 -8.28 26.32 -33.48
CA ALA A 602 -7.92 25.71 -32.21
C ALA A 602 -6.42 25.41 -32.11
N THR A 603 -5.81 25.01 -33.22
CA THR A 603 -4.36 24.76 -33.31
C THR A 603 -3.57 26.04 -33.08
N ALA A 604 -3.97 27.17 -33.67
CA ALA A 604 -3.34 28.46 -33.42
C ALA A 604 -3.45 28.90 -31.95
N ARG A 605 -4.60 28.66 -31.31
CA ARG A 605 -4.78 28.93 -29.86
C ARG A 605 -3.90 28.03 -28.99
N ALA A 606 -3.84 26.74 -29.30
CA ALA A 606 -2.99 25.78 -28.62
C ALA A 606 -1.49 26.12 -28.74
N ASP A 607 -1.06 26.56 -29.91
CA ASP A 607 0.33 26.98 -30.15
C ASP A 607 0.69 28.22 -29.33
N LYS A 608 -0.23 29.18 -29.22
CA LYS A 608 -0.05 30.34 -28.34
C LYS A 608 0.07 29.94 -26.87
N LEU A 609 -0.71 28.97 -26.40
CA LEU A 609 -0.61 28.46 -25.02
C LEU A 609 0.74 27.78 -24.76
N ALA A 610 1.18 26.90 -25.66
CA ALA A 610 2.48 26.23 -25.55
C ALA A 610 3.62 27.26 -25.56
N SER A 611 3.59 28.20 -26.50
CA SER A 611 4.62 29.24 -26.65
C SER A 611 4.69 30.16 -25.43
N ALA A 612 3.56 30.50 -24.82
CA ALA A 612 3.52 31.29 -23.59
C ALA A 612 4.19 30.59 -22.39
N ALA A 613 4.26 29.26 -22.41
CA ALA A 613 4.98 28.44 -21.44
C ALA A 613 6.42 28.10 -21.85
N GLY A 614 6.91 28.67 -22.97
CA GLY A 614 8.25 28.39 -23.51
C GLY A 614 8.39 27.00 -24.15
N LEU A 615 7.28 26.40 -24.59
CA LEU A 615 7.24 25.07 -25.22
C LEU A 615 6.75 25.19 -26.67
N ARG A 616 7.05 24.18 -27.51
CA ARG A 616 6.50 24.08 -28.86
C ARG A 616 5.31 23.13 -28.87
N LEU A 617 4.22 23.49 -29.57
CA LEU A 617 3.04 22.62 -29.69
C LEU A 617 3.39 21.25 -30.28
N ASP A 618 4.31 21.19 -31.24
CA ASP A 618 4.73 19.94 -31.87
C ASP A 618 5.38 18.96 -30.88
N ASP A 619 6.08 19.47 -29.87
CA ASP A 619 6.76 18.61 -28.88
C ASP A 619 5.75 17.83 -28.02
N PHE A 620 4.50 18.31 -27.89
CA PHE A 620 3.43 17.60 -27.19
C PHE A 620 2.99 16.32 -27.92
N ALA A 621 3.30 16.18 -29.22
CA ALA A 621 3.04 14.94 -29.94
C ALA A 621 3.91 13.78 -29.45
N GLY A 622 5.01 14.08 -28.73
CA GLY A 622 5.86 13.09 -28.06
C GLY A 622 5.21 12.45 -26.82
N ILE A 623 4.07 12.97 -26.35
CA ILE A 623 3.20 12.28 -25.41
C ILE A 623 2.21 11.46 -26.24
N SER A 624 2.56 10.21 -26.54
CA SER A 624 1.64 9.30 -27.23
C SER A 624 0.40 9.01 -26.36
N ALA A 625 -0.63 8.40 -26.95
CA ALA A 625 -1.76 7.90 -26.15
C ALA A 625 -1.30 6.91 -25.08
N TYR A 626 -0.36 6.01 -25.44
CA TYR A 626 0.27 5.05 -24.53
C TYR A 626 0.98 5.74 -23.36
N ASP A 627 1.75 6.80 -23.67
CA ASP A 627 2.38 7.62 -22.63
C ASP A 627 1.35 8.27 -21.72
N PHE A 628 0.28 8.86 -22.26
CA PHE A 628 -0.71 9.57 -21.43
C PHE A 628 -1.40 8.67 -20.40
N TYR A 629 -2.03 7.57 -20.84
CA TYR A 629 -2.73 6.72 -19.88
C TYR A 629 -1.73 5.96 -18.99
N GLY A 630 -0.53 5.64 -19.50
CA GLY A 630 0.54 5.05 -18.71
C GLY A 630 0.97 5.99 -17.60
N ASP A 631 1.30 7.24 -17.94
CA ASP A 631 1.69 8.31 -17.02
C ASP A 631 0.60 8.60 -15.98
N PHE A 632 -0.67 8.61 -16.40
CA PHE A 632 -1.78 8.78 -15.47
C PHE A 632 -1.79 7.68 -14.40
N HIS A 633 -1.85 6.41 -14.80
CA HIS A 633 -1.91 5.31 -13.83
C HIS A 633 -0.60 5.17 -13.04
N ARG A 634 0.55 5.43 -13.66
CA ARG A 634 1.85 5.42 -12.95
C ARG A 634 1.95 6.52 -11.92
N THR A 635 1.40 7.71 -12.18
CA THR A 635 1.35 8.79 -11.17
C THR A 635 0.47 8.41 -9.98
N VAL A 636 -0.65 7.73 -10.24
CA VAL A 636 -1.53 7.19 -9.19
C VAL A 636 -0.76 6.28 -8.23
N TYR A 637 0.14 5.43 -8.74
CA TYR A 637 0.85 4.42 -7.94
C TYR A 637 2.21 4.89 -7.42
N ALA A 638 2.98 5.66 -8.18
CA ALA A 638 4.38 5.90 -7.88
C ALA A 638 4.71 7.34 -7.44
N GLY A 639 3.71 8.25 -7.45
CA GLY A 639 3.87 9.62 -6.96
C GLY A 639 5.06 10.34 -7.62
N GLU A 640 5.97 10.88 -6.81
CA GLU A 640 7.15 11.61 -7.32
C GLU A 640 8.10 10.75 -8.17
N LEU A 641 8.11 9.41 -8.00
CA LEU A 641 8.91 8.54 -8.85
C LEU A 641 8.43 8.57 -10.31
N ALA A 642 7.10 8.63 -10.52
CA ALA A 642 6.53 8.76 -11.85
C ALA A 642 6.88 10.11 -12.48
N LEU A 643 6.82 11.20 -11.70
CA LEU A 643 7.15 12.53 -12.20
C LEU A 643 8.63 12.64 -12.59
N ARG A 644 9.52 12.03 -11.78
CA ARG A 644 10.95 11.94 -12.09
C ARG A 644 11.21 11.21 -13.39
N ASP A 645 10.51 10.09 -13.61
CA ASP A 645 10.60 9.28 -14.82
C ASP A 645 10.10 10.02 -16.07
N MET A 646 8.99 10.77 -15.96
CA MET A 646 8.51 11.66 -17.03
C MET A 646 9.53 12.73 -17.44
N GLY A 647 10.31 13.22 -16.47
CA GLY A 647 11.27 14.29 -16.65
C GLY A 647 10.64 15.69 -16.80
N GLN A 648 11.48 16.72 -16.69
CA GLN A 648 11.04 18.12 -16.59
C GLN A 648 10.21 18.58 -17.79
N GLN A 649 10.59 18.19 -19.01
CA GLN A 649 9.90 18.61 -20.24
C GLN A 649 8.46 18.10 -20.26
N ARG A 650 8.25 16.80 -20.02
CA ARG A 650 6.92 16.19 -20.02
C ARG A 650 6.06 16.69 -18.87
N VAL A 651 6.64 16.92 -17.68
CA VAL A 651 5.95 17.57 -16.56
C VAL A 651 5.48 18.99 -16.94
N ASN A 652 6.31 19.79 -17.61
CA ASN A 652 5.93 21.13 -18.06
C ASN A 652 4.82 21.09 -19.13
N GLN A 653 4.85 20.10 -20.03
CA GLN A 653 3.76 19.89 -20.99
C GLN A 653 2.45 19.56 -20.28
N TYR A 654 2.46 18.67 -19.29
CA TYR A 654 1.28 18.39 -18.49
C TYR A 654 0.75 19.61 -17.73
N LYS A 655 1.63 20.49 -17.19
CA LYS A 655 1.19 21.75 -16.56
C LYS A 655 0.41 22.63 -17.54
N VAL A 656 0.81 22.71 -18.81
CA VAL A 656 0.07 23.44 -19.85
C VAL A 656 -1.29 22.79 -20.10
N LEU A 657 -1.33 21.47 -20.29
CA LEU A 657 -2.59 20.73 -20.49
C LEU A 657 -3.57 20.94 -19.32
N MET A 658 -3.08 20.88 -18.08
CA MET A 658 -3.89 21.10 -16.87
C MET A 658 -4.50 22.50 -16.80
N ALA A 659 -3.84 23.50 -17.37
CA ALA A 659 -4.30 24.88 -17.40
C ALA A 659 -5.11 25.26 -18.66
N ALA A 660 -5.17 24.39 -19.66
CA ALA A 660 -5.71 24.73 -20.98
C ALA A 660 -7.24 24.73 -21.07
N PHE A 661 -7.93 24.01 -20.19
CA PHE A 661 -9.37 23.81 -20.30
C PHE A 661 -10.20 25.05 -19.94
N PRO A 662 -11.40 25.24 -20.54
CA PRO A 662 -12.31 26.32 -20.15
C PRO A 662 -12.62 26.31 -18.64
N ALA A 663 -12.75 27.51 -18.05
CA ALA A 663 -13.13 27.67 -16.65
C ALA A 663 -14.48 27.02 -16.33
N THR A 664 -15.42 27.06 -17.28
CA THR A 664 -16.72 26.39 -17.20
C THR A 664 -17.00 25.71 -18.54
N PRO A 665 -16.59 24.44 -18.73
CA PRO A 665 -16.91 23.70 -19.95
C PRO A 665 -18.43 23.56 -20.12
N ALA A 666 -18.90 23.48 -21.36
CA ALA A 666 -20.31 23.20 -21.63
C ALA A 666 -20.73 21.86 -21.00
N ALA A 667 -22.00 21.78 -20.59
CA ALA A 667 -22.56 20.55 -20.06
C ALA A 667 -22.71 19.51 -21.18
N ILE A 668 -22.43 18.24 -20.85
CA ILE A 668 -22.62 17.13 -21.79
C ILE A 668 -24.12 16.83 -21.90
N ALA A 669 -24.69 16.94 -23.10
CA ALA A 669 -26.02 16.42 -23.37
C ALA A 669 -25.99 14.88 -23.30
N ARG A 670 -26.95 14.26 -22.61
CA ARG A 670 -26.96 12.81 -22.38
C ARG A 670 -28.27 12.17 -22.87
N VAL A 671 -28.18 10.90 -23.25
CA VAL A 671 -29.32 10.02 -23.52
C VAL A 671 -29.11 8.79 -22.63
N GLY A 672 -29.85 8.72 -21.52
CA GLY A 672 -29.53 7.80 -20.43
C GLY A 672 -28.13 8.07 -19.88
N ASP A 673 -27.33 7.02 -19.70
CA ASP A 673 -25.98 7.12 -19.13
C ASP A 673 -24.90 7.53 -20.15
N LYS A 674 -25.23 7.54 -21.44
CA LYS A 674 -24.29 7.85 -22.51
C LYS A 674 -24.34 9.33 -22.92
N PRO A 675 -23.21 9.92 -23.37
CA PRO A 675 -23.24 11.17 -24.11
C PRO A 675 -24.13 11.04 -25.35
N SER A 676 -24.85 12.11 -25.68
CA SER A 676 -25.56 12.23 -26.96
C SER A 676 -24.55 12.42 -28.10
N ASP A 677 -24.77 11.80 -29.25
CA ASP A 677 -24.00 12.03 -30.47
C ASP A 677 -24.23 13.43 -31.08
N GLN A 678 -25.22 14.17 -30.56
CA GLN A 678 -25.51 15.56 -30.90
C GLN A 678 -24.68 16.58 -30.10
N ASN A 679 -23.84 16.14 -29.17
CA ASN A 679 -22.87 17.04 -28.55
C ASN A 679 -21.89 17.57 -29.62
N PRO A 680 -21.51 18.85 -29.59
CA PRO A 680 -20.37 19.31 -30.34
C PRO A 680 -19.11 18.53 -29.98
N VAL A 681 -18.25 18.24 -30.96
CA VAL A 681 -17.10 17.31 -30.83
C VAL A 681 -16.25 17.55 -29.59
N HIS A 682 -16.01 18.82 -29.23
CA HIS A 682 -15.14 19.21 -28.12
C HIS A 682 -15.77 19.07 -26.73
N VAL A 683 -17.11 19.05 -26.62
CA VAL A 683 -17.81 19.20 -25.33
C VAL A 683 -17.54 18.05 -24.37
N PRO A 684 -17.69 16.76 -24.76
CA PRO A 684 -17.41 15.64 -23.85
C PRO A 684 -15.97 15.65 -23.35
N PHE A 685 -15.00 15.85 -24.26
CA PHE A 685 -13.59 15.91 -23.91
C PHE A 685 -13.28 17.06 -22.95
N GLN A 686 -13.69 18.29 -23.25
CA GLN A 686 -13.39 19.44 -22.39
C GLN A 686 -14.03 19.31 -21.01
N ASN A 687 -15.22 18.72 -20.91
CA ASN A 687 -15.89 18.52 -19.65
C ASN A 687 -15.21 17.42 -18.80
N GLN A 688 -14.95 16.25 -19.39
CA GLN A 688 -14.39 15.09 -18.69
C GLN A 688 -12.89 15.21 -18.45
N PHE A 689 -12.10 15.56 -19.47
CA PHE A 689 -10.64 15.60 -19.33
C PHE A 689 -10.16 16.77 -18.48
N LYS A 690 -10.93 17.84 -18.35
CA LYS A 690 -10.67 18.84 -17.30
C LYS A 690 -10.60 18.20 -15.91
N GLN A 691 -11.52 17.27 -15.60
CA GLN A 691 -11.53 16.57 -14.32
C GLN A 691 -10.38 15.56 -14.23
N VAL A 692 -10.08 14.83 -15.31
CA VAL A 692 -8.94 13.91 -15.37
C VAL A 692 -7.63 14.64 -15.10
N PHE A 693 -7.37 15.77 -15.74
CA PHE A 693 -6.17 16.57 -15.51
C PHE A 693 -6.16 17.24 -14.13
N ALA A 694 -7.32 17.60 -13.56
CA ALA A 694 -7.40 18.08 -12.19
C ALA A 694 -7.03 16.99 -11.17
N ILE A 695 -7.49 15.76 -11.37
CA ILE A 695 -7.11 14.58 -10.56
C ILE A 695 -5.62 14.32 -10.71
N LEU A 696 -5.10 14.27 -11.94
CA LEU A 696 -3.68 14.07 -12.20
C LEU A 696 -2.81 15.14 -11.53
N LYS A 697 -3.24 16.40 -11.59
CA LYS A 697 -2.60 17.50 -10.87
C LYS A 697 -2.58 17.24 -9.37
N GLY A 698 -3.73 16.91 -8.77
CA GLY A 698 -3.81 16.61 -7.33
C GLY A 698 -2.86 15.49 -6.90
N LEU A 699 -2.79 14.40 -7.68
CA LEU A 699 -1.90 13.27 -7.43
C LEU A 699 -0.42 13.65 -7.54
N GLY A 700 -0.01 14.37 -8.59
CA GLY A 700 1.40 14.82 -8.75
C GLY A 700 1.75 16.11 -7.98
N SER A 701 0.83 16.59 -7.15
CA SER A 701 1.00 17.70 -6.21
C SER A 701 0.85 17.25 -4.75
N ALA A 702 0.86 15.94 -4.52
CA ALA A 702 0.75 15.32 -3.20
C ALA A 702 1.91 15.70 -2.27
N LYS A 703 1.83 15.25 -1.01
CA LYS A 703 2.94 15.40 -0.06
C LYS A 703 4.17 14.65 -0.57
N PRO A 704 5.38 15.09 -0.17
CA PRO A 704 6.64 14.43 -0.50
C PRO A 704 6.63 12.93 -0.24
N SER A 705 7.20 12.19 -1.18
CA SER A 705 7.28 10.73 -1.18
C SER A 705 8.67 10.21 -1.51
N ASP A 706 9.58 10.98 -2.15
CA ASP A 706 10.92 10.52 -2.51
C ASP A 706 11.92 10.59 -1.33
N HIS A 707 12.44 11.78 -1.02
CA HIS A 707 13.28 12.05 0.16
C HIS A 707 12.75 13.25 0.93
N PHE A 708 12.25 12.99 2.15
CA PHE A 708 11.55 13.99 2.94
C PHE A 708 11.80 13.83 4.43
N THR A 709 11.50 14.91 5.17
CA THR A 709 11.50 14.91 6.63
C THR A 709 10.10 15.09 7.18
N VAL A 710 9.85 14.44 8.31
CA VAL A 710 8.67 14.65 9.14
C VAL A 710 9.11 15.38 10.40
N ASP A 711 8.63 16.59 10.58
CA ASP A 711 8.72 17.34 11.84
C ASP A 711 7.44 17.07 12.64
N LEU A 712 7.54 16.17 13.60
CA LEU A 712 6.42 15.78 14.44
C LEU A 712 6.00 16.88 15.43
N LYS A 713 6.89 17.83 15.75
CA LYS A 713 6.62 18.94 16.68
C LYS A 713 5.97 20.10 15.94
N GLY A 714 6.52 20.47 14.78
CA GLY A 714 5.97 21.45 13.86
C GLY A 714 4.79 20.94 13.04
N LYS A 715 4.49 19.63 13.12
CA LYS A 715 3.36 18.95 12.46
C LYS A 715 3.38 19.13 10.94
N LYS A 716 4.53 18.81 10.34
CA LYS A 716 4.76 19.08 8.92
C LYS A 716 5.60 18.00 8.25
N VAL A 717 5.21 17.63 7.04
CA VAL A 717 6.03 16.89 6.08
C VAL A 717 6.67 17.87 5.10
N SER A 718 7.98 17.81 4.91
CA SER A 718 8.73 18.70 4.01
C SER A 718 9.72 17.93 3.16
N ASN A 719 9.92 18.35 1.91
CA ASN A 719 10.97 17.83 1.06
C ASN A 719 12.35 18.03 1.72
N ALA A 720 13.17 16.99 1.73
CA ALA A 720 14.55 17.05 2.18
C ALA A 720 15.50 17.35 1.01
N SER A 721 15.05 17.14 -0.23
CA SER A 721 15.75 17.50 -1.46
C SER A 721 14.92 18.47 -2.31
N ASN A 722 15.57 19.42 -2.99
CA ASN A 722 14.90 20.38 -3.87
C ASN A 722 14.77 19.88 -5.32
N ASN A 723 15.06 18.61 -5.59
CA ASN A 723 15.15 18.06 -6.94
C ASN A 723 13.86 17.38 -7.40
N GLY A 724 12.84 17.28 -6.52
CA GLY A 724 11.56 16.67 -6.83
C GLY A 724 10.76 17.48 -7.85
N LEU A 725 10.25 16.81 -8.88
CA LEU A 725 9.30 17.39 -9.82
C LEU A 725 7.90 17.37 -9.20
N SER A 726 7.12 18.43 -9.43
CA SER A 726 5.73 18.54 -8.99
C SER A 726 4.89 19.26 -10.04
N PHE A 727 3.58 19.00 -10.07
CA PHE A 727 2.63 19.76 -10.87
C PHE A 727 2.23 21.12 -10.27
N ASN A 728 2.67 21.42 -9.04
CA ASN A 728 2.51 22.74 -8.42
C ASN A 728 3.46 23.80 -8.95
#